data_AF-A0A2S0KZT5-F1
#
_entry.id   AF-A0A2S0KZT5-F1
#
_cell.length_a   1.000
_cell.length_b   1.000
_cell.length_c   1.000
_cell.angle_alpha   90.00
_cell.angle_beta   90.00
_cell.angle_gamma   90.00
#
_symmetry.space_group_name_H-M   'P 1'
#
loop_
_entity.id
_entity.type
_entity.pdbx_description
1 polymer ?
#
loop_
_entity_poly.entity_id
_entity_poly.type
_entity_poly.pdbx_seq_one_letter_code
_entity_poly.pdbx_strand_id
1 'polypeptide(L)'
;MKKRKKDFRGQRGIALLFALGMLSLLLILGLAFVTNALVAQKVAQNNSSRSQAKMLAQSAISRMTVSLMYYNYAAANPTTGFKIKDFSEIYSYDRGTSDKQTNSVAWTDGLRGAKSLLMPADWSGKTMFESDLKGEWTYLHDEEGKIIGRIAYQVLPNRSASLINLDHLLRGVYNYPEGETDQWIPWNVRRGLDINELNMNTSQRLKDWETIRPANENDLAVTEFDLFFQTYAGDYFADDGDGTPTKKQNWFKRWFVDGTIPAEPESYHYLRSSGTGNSRNAYYHRFNLGEMDDYDGTEPWYDRLKDQESDPAIEKNSDAAVEKLAGTSEEFRSTDKKTPLGIGIPFLKLIGNDAGSFDSQELLRRQIVANLNDFMDEDSIPTSDVSASYGATTNWSTVYNQDKANWPKYTGNEKTPYINELAFGFKVDPSLKKGAGDYASSDVIVNLKLDRAELIAELINIYEDLKNKAGEENQYDYELLAHLKSLKLQFKVTVNGTLTYTTGGTTPTTGTLNLKDLVMDNTASPFEYTDQSVTLKFKEEDAASQPAWNAGYLVYATELTAPTTSEIDFDFTSKFQSELTSQAPAGAMATSAVIDEVKIEVLSGKFKLGGITLMDVHDSDQSKHFGVDFVRWDDPADGLPETDAALTLFSNANVPGKGTSGNDWIAGSSLASVPTGYRYFYLGGMEAKDPRQNLNANNKSDSNETDWSLFSNIKLVDFDNAKPSKVMSIEMPAPSDMSADQKVKERLGAGLRNTDANPNSKDAAGGTAFDSRYDVEFATDPAWRGSADDEHLSTAFIRNAPMESLWELGAIHRGSAWQTLNLTSAKKPGSTTESVGAEDMRQSMGWADSGTSYEGGDGGILEQVKMSDDAYCMGKVDVNMLCESTSVNPEYSSWDDDVGKAIFYNLKLGHTFQNYLDKSLPDTGLTVISDDSASKAVPYLKQSADRPFENRAQFLDWTDGVSGGKFANGYGVVIESATYENWPDAKREELVGKTINLLKADVSPSTAIQMVVVAQTIRDLMGPVVRFDYEGKSKTRNNCEYGVFDVEEDSAVSDDDPDRKFVYYDDITGEVKAIVDLYRNPITQQIISRQIEYVE
;
A
#
# COMPACT_ATOMS: atom_id res chain seq x y z
N MET A 1 -95.81 32.03 95.45
CA MET A 1 -96.04 33.28 94.70
C MET A 1 -94.72 34.06 94.61
N LYS A 2 -94.36 34.51 93.40
CA LYS A 2 -93.28 35.46 93.01
C LYS A 2 -91.79 34.99 92.97
N LYS A 3 -91.48 34.39 91.82
CA LYS A 3 -90.25 34.32 91.00
C LYS A 3 -88.97 35.04 91.50
N ARG A 4 -87.90 34.27 91.70
CA ARG A 4 -86.49 34.73 91.64
C ARG A 4 -86.05 34.82 90.18
N LYS A 5 -85.68 36.02 89.71
CA LYS A 5 -84.92 36.23 88.46
C LYS A 5 -83.44 35.99 88.78
N LYS A 6 -82.80 35.04 88.10
CA LYS A 6 -81.37 34.76 88.18
C LYS A 6 -80.68 35.50 87.01
N ASP A 7 -79.70 36.33 87.32
CA ASP A 7 -78.92 37.12 86.35
C ASP A 7 -78.11 36.21 85.42
N PHE A 8 -78.29 36.35 84.11
CA PHE A 8 -77.44 35.76 83.06
C PHE A 8 -76.66 36.88 82.36
N ARG A 9 -75.58 37.38 82.99
CA ARG A 9 -74.63 38.32 82.37
C ARG A 9 -73.29 37.68 81.93
N GLY A 10 -73.10 36.37 82.12
CA GLY A 10 -71.88 35.63 81.75
C GLY A 10 -71.90 34.87 80.41
N GLN A 11 -73.06 34.72 79.75
CA GLN A 11 -73.18 33.90 78.53
C GLN A 11 -72.94 34.66 77.21
N ARG A 12 -72.76 35.99 77.24
CA ARG A 12 -72.47 36.79 76.03
C ARG A 12 -71.00 36.77 75.60
N GLY A 13 -70.05 36.60 76.53
CA GLY A 13 -68.61 36.57 76.22
C GLY A 13 -68.14 35.25 75.59
N ILE A 14 -68.64 34.11 76.09
CA ILE A 14 -68.32 32.78 75.55
C ILE A 14 -68.91 32.56 74.16
N ALA A 15 -70.14 33.02 73.91
CA ALA A 15 -70.74 32.96 72.58
C ALA A 15 -69.99 33.85 71.57
N LEU A 16 -69.48 35.01 72.00
CA LEU A 16 -68.66 35.89 71.16
C LEU A 16 -67.30 35.27 70.83
N LEU A 17 -66.64 34.62 71.80
CA LEU A 17 -65.37 33.90 71.59
C LEU A 17 -65.54 32.68 70.69
N PHE A 18 -66.63 31.92 70.83
CA PHE A 18 -66.95 30.81 69.92
C PHE A 18 -67.27 31.31 68.51
N ALA A 19 -68.02 32.39 68.38
CA ALA A 19 -68.30 33.01 67.08
C ALA A 19 -67.02 33.54 66.42
N LEU A 20 -66.14 34.22 67.19
CA LEU A 20 -64.86 34.72 66.67
C LEU A 20 -63.90 33.57 66.30
N GLY A 21 -63.85 32.51 67.11
CA GLY A 21 -63.04 31.31 66.84
C GLY A 21 -63.51 30.52 65.62
N MET A 22 -64.83 30.38 65.44
CA MET A 22 -65.40 29.81 64.21
C MET A 22 -65.15 30.71 62.99
N LEU A 23 -65.24 32.03 63.14
CA LEU A 23 -65.02 32.99 62.06
C LEU A 23 -63.55 33.07 61.64
N SER A 24 -62.60 32.98 62.58
CA SER A 24 -61.17 32.83 62.27
C SER A 24 -60.86 31.50 61.59
N LEU A 25 -61.51 30.40 62.01
CA LEU A 25 -61.33 29.10 61.37
C LEU A 25 -61.87 29.09 59.94
N LEU A 26 -63.05 29.68 59.71
CA LEU A 26 -63.63 29.87 58.37
C LEU A 26 -62.77 30.78 57.50
N LEU A 27 -62.16 31.83 58.06
CA LEU A 27 -61.27 32.72 57.33
C LEU A 27 -59.96 32.05 56.95
N ILE A 28 -59.36 31.24 57.84
CA ILE A 28 -58.17 30.43 57.54
C ILE A 28 -58.47 29.37 56.48
N LEU A 29 -59.63 28.70 56.57
CA LEU A 29 -60.07 27.73 55.57
C LEU A 29 -60.32 28.40 54.21
N GLY A 30 -60.94 29.58 54.20
CA GLY A 30 -61.16 30.39 53.01
C GLY A 30 -59.84 30.86 52.38
N LEU A 31 -58.89 31.31 53.20
CA LEU A 31 -57.56 31.71 52.73
C LEU A 31 -56.80 30.50 52.16
N ALA A 32 -56.84 29.35 52.83
CA ALA A 32 -56.20 28.12 52.33
C ALA A 32 -56.80 27.66 50.99
N PHE A 33 -58.13 27.78 50.81
CA PHE A 33 -58.78 27.48 49.54
C PHE A 33 -58.36 28.48 48.44
N VAL A 34 -58.30 29.78 48.76
CA VAL A 34 -57.82 30.82 47.83
C VAL A 34 -56.36 30.58 47.47
N THR A 35 -55.49 30.25 48.43
CA THR A 35 -54.08 29.94 48.19
C THR A 35 -53.94 28.70 47.32
N ASN A 36 -54.67 27.62 47.60
CA ASN A 36 -54.64 26.41 46.77
C ASN A 36 -55.19 26.69 45.36
N ALA A 37 -56.22 27.51 45.21
CA ALA A 37 -56.76 27.89 43.91
C ALA A 37 -55.75 28.74 43.11
N LEU A 38 -55.08 29.69 43.75
CA LEU A 38 -54.04 30.51 43.12
C LEU A 38 -52.82 29.68 42.73
N VAL A 39 -52.40 28.74 43.59
CA VAL A 39 -51.31 27.81 43.28
C VAL A 39 -51.71 26.90 42.13
N ALA A 40 -52.91 26.30 42.15
CA ALA A 40 -53.41 25.46 41.07
C ALA A 40 -53.53 26.21 39.75
N GLN A 41 -54.00 27.47 39.78
CA GLN A 41 -54.06 28.34 38.60
C GLN A 41 -52.66 28.62 38.05
N LYS A 42 -51.68 28.89 38.92
CA LYS A 42 -50.29 29.14 38.52
C LYS A 42 -49.62 27.88 37.97
N VAL A 43 -49.86 26.71 38.58
CA VAL A 43 -49.38 25.41 38.08
C VAL A 43 -50.00 25.08 36.72
N ALA A 44 -51.30 25.32 36.55
CA ALA A 44 -51.98 25.13 35.27
C ALA A 44 -51.44 26.06 34.17
N GLN A 45 -51.18 27.33 34.51
CA GLN A 45 -50.56 28.29 33.60
C GLN A 45 -49.14 27.86 33.21
N ASN A 46 -48.30 27.46 34.17
CA ASN A 46 -46.94 26.98 33.89
C ASN A 46 -46.94 25.72 33.00
N ASN A 47 -47.84 24.76 33.26
CA ASN A 47 -48.00 23.57 32.43
C ASN A 47 -48.46 23.91 31.00
N SER A 48 -49.37 24.88 30.85
CA SER A 48 -49.81 25.39 29.54
C SER A 48 -48.65 26.05 28.80
N SER A 49 -47.89 26.93 29.46
CA SER A 49 -46.72 27.60 28.86
C SER A 49 -45.62 26.63 28.46
N ARG A 50 -45.36 25.57 29.26
CA ARG A 50 -44.41 24.49 28.90
C ARG A 50 -44.90 23.68 27.70
N SER A 51 -46.20 23.36 27.63
CA SER A 51 -46.79 22.67 26.49
C SER A 51 -46.72 23.50 25.20
N GLN A 52 -46.98 24.80 25.30
CA GLN A 52 -46.83 25.73 24.17
C GLN A 52 -45.37 25.82 23.71
N ALA A 53 -44.40 25.94 24.64
CA ALA A 53 -42.97 25.94 24.30
C ALA A 53 -42.54 24.63 23.60
N LYS A 54 -43.10 23.48 24.02
CA LYS A 54 -42.85 22.20 23.34
C LYS A 54 -43.42 22.17 21.92
N MET A 55 -44.62 22.70 21.71
CA MET A 55 -45.19 22.83 20.36
C MET A 55 -44.37 23.77 19.46
N LEU A 56 -43.82 24.85 20.03
CA LEU A 56 -42.91 25.75 19.33
C LEU A 56 -41.62 25.03 18.91
N ALA A 57 -40.99 24.28 19.81
CA ALA A 57 -39.80 23.47 19.49
C ALA A 57 -40.10 22.45 18.39
N GLN A 58 -41.19 21.69 18.49
CA GLN A 58 -41.61 20.73 17.47
C GLN A 58 -41.88 21.40 16.11
N SER A 59 -42.46 22.61 16.10
CA SER A 59 -42.67 23.36 14.87
C SER A 59 -41.37 23.71 14.17
N ALA A 60 -40.29 24.02 14.89
CA ALA A 60 -38.99 24.29 14.26
C ALA A 60 -38.41 23.01 13.66
N ILE A 61 -38.47 21.89 14.39
CA ILE A 61 -38.02 20.57 13.91
C ILE A 61 -38.71 20.19 12.61
N SER A 62 -40.04 20.32 12.55
CA SER A 62 -40.81 20.00 11.35
C SER A 62 -40.47 20.91 10.17
N ARG A 63 -40.26 22.22 10.40
CA ARG A 63 -39.88 23.15 9.33
C ARG A 63 -38.52 22.81 8.72
N MET A 64 -37.53 22.53 9.57
CA MET A 64 -36.20 22.11 9.12
C MET A 64 -36.25 20.79 8.35
N THR A 65 -37.00 19.80 8.87
CA THR A 65 -37.15 18.49 8.21
C THR A 65 -37.81 18.63 6.84
N VAL A 66 -38.84 19.46 6.70
CA VAL A 66 -39.51 19.71 5.41
C VAL A 66 -38.59 20.43 4.42
N SER A 67 -37.83 21.43 4.87
CA SER A 67 -36.83 22.10 4.01
C SER A 67 -35.80 21.11 3.47
N LEU A 68 -35.30 20.22 4.33
CA LEU A 68 -34.38 19.14 3.98
C LEU A 68 -35.00 18.11 3.01
N MET A 69 -36.26 17.71 3.23
CA MET A 69 -36.96 16.79 2.32
C MET A 69 -37.21 17.40 0.94
N TYR A 70 -37.61 18.67 0.89
CA TYR A 70 -37.86 19.38 -0.37
C TYR A 70 -36.51 19.54 -1.12
N TYR A 71 -35.43 19.87 -0.42
CA TYR A 71 -34.07 19.91 -0.95
C TYR A 71 -33.65 18.56 -1.60
N ASN A 72 -33.89 17.44 -0.91
CA ASN A 72 -33.60 16.10 -1.45
C ASN A 72 -34.47 15.73 -2.66
N TYR A 73 -35.73 16.18 -2.72
CA TYR A 73 -36.59 15.94 -3.87
C TYR A 73 -36.08 16.65 -5.14
N ALA A 74 -35.54 17.86 -5.00
CA ALA A 74 -34.92 18.59 -6.11
C ALA A 74 -33.57 18.01 -6.53
N ALA A 75 -32.79 17.48 -5.57
CA ALA A 75 -31.57 16.71 -5.83
C ALA A 75 -31.81 15.57 -6.83
N ALA A 76 -32.88 14.81 -6.59
CA ALA A 76 -33.21 13.62 -7.35
C ALA A 76 -33.81 13.91 -8.74
N ASN A 77 -34.19 15.15 -9.03
CA ASN A 77 -34.88 15.55 -10.27
C ASN A 77 -34.27 16.82 -10.91
N PRO A 78 -32.98 16.80 -11.31
CA PRO A 78 -32.28 17.99 -11.79
C PRO A 78 -32.76 18.37 -13.20
N THR A 79 -33.69 19.32 -13.31
CA THR A 79 -34.11 19.86 -14.62
C THR A 79 -33.17 20.93 -15.18
N THR A 80 -32.23 21.45 -14.38
CA THR A 80 -31.13 22.32 -14.82
C THR A 80 -29.97 22.26 -13.82
N GLY A 81 -28.78 21.78 -14.23
CA GLY A 81 -27.46 22.11 -13.64
C GLY A 81 -27.32 22.25 -12.12
N PHE A 82 -28.14 21.55 -11.34
CA PHE A 82 -28.21 21.71 -9.89
C PHE A 82 -27.19 20.78 -9.25
N LYS A 83 -26.07 21.35 -8.79
CA LYS A 83 -25.03 20.63 -8.07
C LYS A 83 -25.17 20.95 -6.59
N ILE A 84 -25.65 19.98 -5.82
CA ILE A 84 -25.66 20.03 -4.35
C ILE A 84 -24.22 20.00 -3.88
N LYS A 85 -23.78 21.09 -3.26
CA LYS A 85 -22.44 21.18 -2.67
C LYS A 85 -22.49 21.06 -1.14
N ASP A 86 -23.62 21.41 -0.51
CA ASP A 86 -23.70 21.66 0.93
C ASP A 86 -25.15 21.88 1.43
N PHE A 87 -25.49 21.48 2.67
CA PHE A 87 -26.70 21.84 3.39
C PHE A 87 -26.80 23.33 3.77
N SER A 88 -25.71 24.11 3.66
CA SER A 88 -25.68 25.58 3.87
C SER A 88 -26.60 26.37 2.96
N GLU A 89 -27.04 25.76 1.85
CA GLU A 89 -28.02 26.34 0.94
C GLU A 89 -29.45 26.38 1.53
N ILE A 90 -29.67 25.71 2.68
CA ILE A 90 -30.90 25.81 3.46
C ILE A 90 -30.74 26.99 4.43
N TYR A 91 -31.22 28.15 3.99
CA TYR A 91 -31.14 29.40 4.74
C TYR A 91 -32.32 29.57 5.68
N SER A 92 -32.02 30.04 6.90
CA SER A 92 -32.97 30.88 7.63
C SER A 92 -33.02 32.23 6.87
N TYR A 93 -34.20 32.62 6.39
CA TYR A 93 -34.39 33.72 5.43
C TYR A 93 -33.76 35.05 5.88
N ASP A 94 -32.97 35.71 5.02
CA ASP A 94 -32.63 37.12 5.17
C ASP A 94 -33.02 37.94 3.92
N ARG A 95 -33.58 39.12 4.20
CA ARG A 95 -34.00 40.12 3.22
C ARG A 95 -32.99 41.26 3.25
N GLY A 96 -31.97 41.22 2.39
CA GLY A 96 -31.20 42.44 2.15
C GLY A 96 -29.82 42.33 1.53
N THR A 97 -29.67 41.84 0.30
CA THR A 97 -28.63 42.36 -0.59
C THR A 97 -29.22 42.68 -1.95
N SER A 98 -29.09 43.95 -2.30
CA SER A 98 -29.69 44.65 -3.43
C SER A 98 -29.03 44.33 -4.78
N ASP A 99 -28.82 43.06 -5.12
CA ASP A 99 -28.47 42.68 -6.48
C ASP A 99 -29.24 41.45 -6.95
N LYS A 100 -29.79 41.59 -8.16
CA LYS A 100 -30.65 40.64 -8.83
C LYS A 100 -29.87 39.34 -9.13
N GLN A 101 -30.09 38.29 -8.34
CA GLN A 101 -30.11 36.95 -8.89
C GLN A 101 -31.55 36.52 -9.12
N THR A 102 -31.92 36.56 -10.39
CA THR A 102 -33.17 36.06 -10.94
C THR A 102 -33.26 34.54 -10.74
N ASN A 103 -34.31 34.10 -10.03
CA ASN A 103 -34.80 32.73 -9.89
C ASN A 103 -33.91 31.69 -9.17
N SER A 104 -34.02 31.62 -7.84
CA SER A 104 -34.32 30.37 -7.10
C SER A 104 -34.35 30.61 -5.57
N VAL A 105 -35.37 31.31 -5.09
CA VAL A 105 -35.67 31.41 -3.65
C VAL A 105 -36.70 30.33 -3.34
N ALA A 106 -36.29 29.13 -2.90
CA ALA A 106 -37.24 28.03 -2.64
C ALA A 106 -36.99 27.17 -1.38
N TRP A 107 -35.80 27.22 -0.76
CA TRP A 107 -35.41 26.27 0.30
C TRP A 107 -35.24 26.93 1.68
N THR A 108 -36.18 27.79 2.06
CA THR A 108 -36.14 28.53 3.33
C THR A 108 -37.02 27.86 4.38
N ASP A 109 -36.51 27.61 5.58
CA ASP A 109 -37.29 27.07 6.71
C ASP A 109 -38.25 28.10 7.36
N GLY A 110 -38.09 29.38 6.99
CA GLY A 110 -38.87 30.51 7.48
C GLY A 110 -38.46 31.04 8.85
N LEU A 111 -37.35 30.57 9.43
CA LEU A 111 -36.67 31.17 10.58
C LEU A 111 -35.69 32.26 10.07
N ARG A 112 -35.30 33.24 10.88
CA ARG A 112 -34.52 34.43 10.43
C ARG A 112 -33.14 34.49 11.11
N GLY A 113 -32.11 34.92 10.38
CA GLY A 113 -30.75 35.15 10.91
C GLY A 113 -29.58 34.50 10.14
N ALA A 114 -28.47 35.23 9.97
CA ALA A 114 -27.28 34.74 9.25
C ALA A 114 -26.48 33.67 10.01
N LYS A 115 -26.72 33.51 11.33
CA LYS A 115 -26.02 32.54 12.20
C LYS A 115 -26.78 31.23 12.42
N SER A 116 -27.98 31.11 11.86
CA SER A 116 -28.83 29.92 11.94
C SER A 116 -28.70 29.03 10.68
N LEU A 117 -27.56 29.08 9.99
CA LEU A 117 -27.29 28.27 8.79
C LEU A 117 -27.03 26.81 9.19
N LEU A 118 -27.58 25.86 8.44
CA LEU A 118 -27.11 24.47 8.52
C LEU A 118 -25.70 24.41 7.93
N MET A 119 -24.66 24.46 8.77
CA MET A 119 -23.27 24.39 8.28
C MET A 119 -22.94 22.95 7.81
N PRO A 120 -22.21 22.78 6.70
CA PRO A 120 -21.71 21.48 6.29
C PRO A 120 -20.73 20.91 7.30
N ALA A 121 -20.64 19.58 7.31
CA ALA A 121 -19.61 18.87 8.06
C ALA A 121 -18.17 19.26 7.65
N ASP A 122 -17.92 19.67 6.40
CA ASP A 122 -16.58 20.04 5.90
C ASP A 122 -16.00 21.33 6.53
N TRP A 123 -16.86 22.16 7.15
CA TRP A 123 -16.46 23.36 7.89
C TRP A 123 -16.18 23.12 9.38
N SER A 124 -16.47 21.92 9.91
CA SER A 124 -16.25 21.58 11.32
C SER A 124 -14.81 21.18 11.65
N GLY A 125 -14.01 20.78 10.65
CA GLY A 125 -12.67 20.23 10.86
C GLY A 125 -11.54 21.24 11.15
N LYS A 126 -11.81 22.56 11.16
CA LYS A 126 -10.80 23.58 11.55
C LYS A 126 -11.28 24.61 12.55
N THR A 127 -12.55 24.63 12.89
CA THR A 127 -13.01 25.40 14.03
C THR A 127 -12.90 24.50 15.26
N MET A 128 -11.78 24.62 15.98
CA MET A 128 -11.95 24.79 17.43
C MET A 128 -13.08 25.79 17.54
N PHE A 129 -14.24 25.40 18.10
CA PHE A 129 -15.40 26.27 18.19
C PHE A 129 -14.91 27.61 18.73
N GLU A 130 -14.70 28.60 17.85
CA GLU A 130 -14.70 29.96 18.30
C GLU A 130 -16.05 30.08 18.97
N SER A 131 -16.03 30.52 20.23
CA SER A 131 -17.15 30.75 21.13
C SER A 131 -18.26 31.68 20.58
N ASP A 132 -18.29 31.89 19.26
CA ASP A 132 -18.79 33.06 18.57
C ASP A 132 -19.92 32.72 17.57
N LEU A 133 -20.15 31.42 17.29
CA LEU A 133 -21.38 30.93 16.65
C LEU A 133 -22.53 30.96 17.69
N LYS A 134 -23.15 32.13 17.83
CA LYS A 134 -24.33 32.37 18.67
C LYS A 134 -25.61 32.12 17.85
N GLY A 135 -26.46 31.17 18.25
CA GLY A 135 -27.78 31.00 17.65
C GLY A 135 -28.63 32.27 17.73
N GLU A 136 -29.40 32.57 16.69
CA GLU A 136 -30.23 33.79 16.61
C GLU A 136 -31.69 33.49 16.93
N TRP A 137 -32.33 34.36 17.74
CA TRP A 137 -33.72 34.19 18.14
C TRP A 137 -34.69 34.65 17.04
N THR A 138 -35.55 33.74 16.59
CA THR A 138 -36.72 34.08 15.78
C THR A 138 -37.95 34.26 16.67
N TYR A 139 -38.62 35.40 16.56
CA TYR A 139 -39.80 35.75 17.34
C TYR A 139 -41.10 35.40 16.59
N LEU A 140 -42.07 34.87 17.32
CA LEU A 140 -43.40 34.53 16.83
C LEU A 140 -44.41 35.49 17.43
N HIS A 141 -45.31 36.00 16.59
CA HIS A 141 -46.29 37.01 16.95
C HIS A 141 -47.71 36.48 16.80
N ASP A 142 -48.64 37.00 17.61
CA ASP A 142 -50.07 36.82 17.38
C ASP A 142 -50.64 37.83 16.37
N GLU A 143 -51.95 37.79 16.13
CA GLU A 143 -52.67 38.68 15.20
C GLU A 143 -52.60 40.17 15.61
N GLU A 144 -52.27 40.45 16.88
CA GLU A 144 -52.17 41.79 17.46
C GLU A 144 -50.72 42.30 17.49
N GLY A 145 -49.76 41.50 16.97
CA GLY A 145 -48.35 41.84 16.89
C GLY A 145 -47.55 41.53 18.16
N LYS A 146 -48.17 40.94 19.18
CA LYS A 146 -47.55 40.61 20.46
C LYS A 146 -46.68 39.37 20.33
N ILE A 147 -45.51 39.36 20.97
CA ILE A 147 -44.64 38.18 21.01
C ILE A 147 -45.30 37.09 21.87
N ILE A 148 -45.58 35.94 21.26
CA ILE A 148 -46.13 34.74 21.91
C ILE A 148 -45.03 33.72 22.26
N GLY A 149 -43.88 33.81 21.59
CA GLY A 149 -42.73 32.96 21.86
C GLY A 149 -41.56 33.25 20.94
N ARG A 150 -40.43 32.60 21.21
CA ARG A 150 -39.23 32.67 20.39
C ARG A 150 -38.59 31.28 20.24
N ILE A 151 -37.93 31.06 19.11
CA ILE A 151 -37.23 29.82 18.81
C ILE A 151 -35.86 30.15 18.24
N ALA A 152 -34.84 29.39 18.64
CA ALA A 152 -33.51 29.39 18.06
C ALA A 152 -33.09 27.93 17.84
N TYR A 153 -32.23 27.67 16.86
CA TYR A 153 -31.57 26.39 16.72
C TYR A 153 -30.11 26.57 16.30
N GLN A 154 -29.30 25.55 16.55
CA GLN A 154 -27.90 25.49 16.20
C GLN A 154 -27.52 24.06 15.82
N VAL A 155 -26.85 23.87 14.69
CA VAL A 155 -26.28 22.58 14.31
C VAL A 155 -25.08 22.28 15.21
N LEU A 156 -25.07 21.07 15.77
CA LEU A 156 -23.95 20.53 16.52
C LEU A 156 -23.01 19.76 15.58
N PRO A 157 -21.70 19.67 15.90
CA PRO A 157 -20.82 18.74 15.20
C PRO A 157 -21.39 17.33 15.25
N ASN A 158 -21.07 16.54 14.22
CA ASN A 158 -21.43 15.13 14.20
C ASN A 158 -20.83 14.42 15.43
N ARG A 159 -21.65 13.67 16.18
CA ARG A 159 -21.25 12.96 17.41
C ARG A 159 -20.55 11.64 17.16
N SER A 160 -20.72 11.06 15.97
CA SER A 160 -20.08 9.78 15.64
C SER A 160 -19.43 9.86 14.27
N ALA A 161 -18.12 9.59 14.24
CA ALA A 161 -17.39 9.40 13.00
C ALA A 161 -17.54 7.96 12.47
N SER A 162 -18.04 7.00 13.25
CA SER A 162 -18.16 5.58 12.86
C SER A 162 -19.63 5.18 12.66
N LEU A 163 -19.97 4.65 11.48
CA LEU A 163 -21.30 4.13 11.19
C LEU A 163 -21.23 2.64 10.81
N ILE A 164 -21.26 1.75 11.80
CA ILE A 164 -21.30 0.30 11.57
C ILE A 164 -22.74 -0.17 11.44
N ASN A 165 -23.07 -0.88 10.37
CA ASN A 165 -24.40 -1.43 10.18
C ASN A 165 -24.65 -2.58 11.17
N LEU A 166 -25.59 -2.37 12.09
CA LEU A 166 -25.91 -3.35 13.13
C LEU A 166 -26.53 -4.63 12.56
N ASP A 167 -27.35 -4.51 11.53
CA ASP A 167 -28.02 -5.65 10.89
C ASP A 167 -26.99 -6.60 10.30
N HIS A 168 -26.06 -6.07 9.50
CA HIS A 168 -24.99 -6.87 8.88
C HIS A 168 -24.03 -7.46 9.91
N LEU A 169 -23.64 -6.69 10.94
CA LEU A 169 -22.80 -7.20 12.04
C LEU A 169 -23.46 -8.37 12.78
N LEU A 170 -24.76 -8.27 13.10
CA LEU A 170 -25.46 -9.27 13.91
C LEU A 170 -25.88 -10.51 13.10
N ARG A 171 -26.16 -10.36 11.80
CA ARG A 171 -26.40 -11.49 10.88
C ARG A 171 -25.12 -12.25 10.60
N GLY A 172 -24.01 -11.53 10.47
CA GLY A 172 -22.68 -12.05 10.17
C GLY A 172 -22.52 -12.72 8.80
N VAL A 173 -23.59 -12.86 8.04
CA VAL A 173 -23.68 -13.67 6.82
C VAL A 173 -24.68 -12.88 5.96
N TYR A 174 -24.49 -12.61 4.67
CA TYR A 174 -25.40 -13.16 3.64
C TYR A 174 -25.01 -12.88 2.18
N ASN A 175 -23.87 -12.25 1.88
CA ASN A 175 -23.45 -12.03 0.49
C ASN A 175 -22.15 -12.78 0.15
N TYR A 176 -22.20 -14.11 0.08
CA TYR A 176 -21.17 -14.88 -0.63
C TYR A 176 -21.74 -15.42 -1.95
N PRO A 177 -20.92 -15.57 -3.00
CA PRO A 177 -21.34 -16.05 -4.32
C PRO A 177 -22.08 -17.40 -4.24
N GLU A 178 -23.01 -17.59 -5.16
CA GLU A 178 -23.84 -18.79 -5.28
C GLU A 178 -22.96 -20.04 -5.52
N GLY A 179 -22.77 -20.90 -4.49
CA GLY A 179 -22.03 -22.17 -4.62
C GLY A 179 -21.13 -22.55 -3.46
N GLU A 180 -20.79 -21.64 -2.55
CA GLU A 180 -19.98 -21.96 -1.36
C GLU A 180 -20.85 -22.62 -0.27
N THR A 181 -20.54 -23.86 0.10
CA THR A 181 -21.34 -24.66 1.05
C THR A 181 -20.96 -24.45 2.51
N ASP A 182 -19.85 -23.77 2.78
CA ASP A 182 -19.48 -23.43 4.14
C ASP A 182 -20.17 -22.13 4.54
N GLN A 183 -21.22 -22.27 5.34
CA GLN A 183 -21.87 -21.15 6.04
C GLN A 183 -20.87 -20.57 7.05
N TRP A 184 -19.97 -19.69 6.59
CA TRP A 184 -18.98 -19.03 7.44
C TRP A 184 -19.68 -18.02 8.33
N ILE A 185 -20.11 -18.50 9.49
CA ILE A 185 -20.61 -17.62 10.53
C ILE A 185 -19.39 -16.92 11.18
N PRO A 186 -19.28 -15.57 11.16
CA PRO A 186 -18.10 -14.81 11.60
C PRO A 186 -17.59 -15.13 13.00
N TRP A 187 -18.47 -15.70 13.81
CA TRP A 187 -18.18 -16.07 15.20
C TRP A 187 -17.10 -17.14 15.32
N ASN A 188 -16.89 -17.97 14.28
CA ASN A 188 -15.95 -19.10 14.32
C ASN A 188 -14.58 -18.78 13.72
N VAL A 189 -14.52 -17.90 12.71
CA VAL A 189 -13.33 -17.65 11.88
C VAL A 189 -13.43 -16.26 11.25
N ARG A 190 -12.35 -15.47 11.28
CA ARG A 190 -12.28 -14.15 10.64
C ARG A 190 -11.05 -14.00 9.73
N ARG A 191 -11.28 -13.62 8.47
CA ARG A 191 -10.25 -13.41 7.43
C ARG A 191 -9.89 -11.93 7.25
N GLY A 192 -10.71 -11.01 7.75
CA GLY A 192 -10.46 -9.56 7.74
C GLY A 192 -10.84 -8.87 6.43
N LEU A 193 -11.86 -9.36 5.72
CA LEU A 193 -12.29 -8.79 4.44
C LEU A 193 -13.26 -7.63 4.61
N ASP A 194 -14.20 -7.72 5.56
CA ASP A 194 -15.19 -6.67 5.81
C ASP A 194 -15.55 -6.57 7.31
N ILE A 195 -16.17 -5.45 7.69
CA ILE A 195 -16.62 -5.13 9.05
C ILE A 195 -17.66 -6.11 9.58
N ASN A 196 -18.38 -6.78 8.67
CA ASN A 196 -19.40 -7.77 8.99
C ASN A 196 -18.79 -8.99 9.70
N GLU A 197 -17.48 -9.18 9.60
CA GLU A 197 -16.77 -10.26 10.28
C GLU A 197 -16.49 -9.96 11.77
N LEU A 198 -16.71 -8.73 12.25
CA LEU A 198 -16.42 -8.36 13.64
C LEU A 198 -17.26 -9.17 14.64
N ASN A 199 -16.58 -9.93 15.49
CA ASN A 199 -17.21 -10.76 16.49
C ASN A 199 -17.36 -10.03 17.84
N MET A 200 -18.59 -9.68 18.20
CA MET A 200 -18.93 -9.04 19.48
C MET A 200 -19.50 -10.02 20.53
N ASN A 201 -19.47 -11.33 20.30
CA ASN A 201 -20.10 -12.34 21.18
C ASN A 201 -19.49 -12.42 22.60
N THR A 202 -18.24 -11.97 22.76
CA THR A 202 -17.55 -11.88 24.06
C THR A 202 -17.52 -10.46 24.64
N SER A 203 -18.19 -9.50 23.99
CA SER A 203 -18.31 -8.12 24.47
C SER A 203 -19.27 -8.03 25.66
N GLN A 204 -19.23 -6.93 26.40
CA GLN A 204 -20.15 -6.67 27.50
C GLN A 204 -21.58 -6.39 27.00
N ARG A 205 -21.75 -5.85 25.79
CA ARG A 205 -23.06 -5.39 25.27
C ARG A 205 -23.76 -6.37 24.35
N LEU A 206 -23.03 -7.30 23.74
CA LEU A 206 -23.55 -8.35 22.85
C LEU A 206 -23.11 -9.75 23.30
N LYS A 207 -22.90 -9.91 24.61
CA LYS A 207 -22.46 -11.18 25.20
C LYS A 207 -23.45 -12.30 24.88
N ASP A 208 -22.94 -13.44 24.43
CA ASP A 208 -23.74 -14.65 24.16
C ASP A 208 -24.79 -14.44 23.02
N TRP A 209 -24.58 -13.46 22.13
CA TRP A 209 -25.41 -13.22 20.94
C TRP A 209 -25.70 -14.47 20.12
N GLU A 210 -24.71 -15.35 19.96
CA GLU A 210 -24.89 -16.63 19.25
C GLU A 210 -26.02 -17.49 19.82
N THR A 211 -26.24 -17.42 21.14
CA THR A 211 -27.27 -18.18 21.85
C THR A 211 -28.61 -17.45 21.90
N ILE A 212 -28.60 -16.12 21.83
CA ILE A 212 -29.79 -15.25 21.99
C ILE A 212 -30.46 -14.94 20.65
N ARG A 213 -29.71 -14.97 19.54
CA ARG A 213 -30.24 -14.66 18.20
C ARG A 213 -31.42 -15.56 17.80
N PRO A 214 -32.34 -15.07 16.94
CA PRO A 214 -33.43 -15.90 16.46
C PRO A 214 -32.91 -17.08 15.64
N ALA A 215 -33.65 -18.20 15.67
CA ALA A 215 -33.30 -19.41 14.92
C ALA A 215 -33.39 -19.23 13.40
N ASN A 216 -34.25 -18.31 12.94
CA ASN A 216 -34.33 -17.89 11.54
C ASN A 216 -33.87 -16.44 11.45
N GLU A 217 -32.98 -16.16 10.53
CA GLU A 217 -32.37 -14.84 10.39
C GLU A 217 -33.32 -13.82 9.73
N ASN A 218 -34.39 -14.26 9.06
CA ASN A 218 -35.51 -13.38 8.68
C ASN A 218 -36.29 -12.84 9.88
N ASP A 219 -36.20 -13.49 11.06
CA ASP A 219 -36.86 -13.04 12.29
C ASP A 219 -35.99 -12.04 13.07
N LEU A 220 -34.83 -11.63 12.53
CA LEU A 220 -33.93 -10.68 13.17
C LEU A 220 -34.52 -9.26 13.15
N ALA A 221 -34.79 -8.76 14.34
CA ALA A 221 -35.52 -7.51 14.58
C ALA A 221 -34.58 -6.29 14.72
N VAL A 222 -33.78 -6.00 13.70
CA VAL A 222 -32.70 -4.97 13.73
C VAL A 222 -32.79 -3.93 12.61
N THR A 223 -33.86 -3.99 11.81
CA THR A 223 -34.16 -2.98 10.77
C THR A 223 -34.41 -1.59 11.36
N GLU A 224 -34.84 -1.52 12.62
CA GLU A 224 -35.03 -0.29 13.39
C GLU A 224 -34.51 -0.49 14.81
N PHE A 225 -33.78 0.49 15.36
CA PHE A 225 -33.26 0.41 16.72
C PHE A 225 -34.33 0.19 17.78
N ASP A 226 -35.48 0.86 17.66
CA ASP A 226 -36.56 0.75 18.65
C ASP A 226 -37.09 -0.68 18.74
N LEU A 227 -37.19 -1.37 17.59
CA LEU A 227 -37.59 -2.76 17.51
C LEU A 227 -36.53 -3.68 18.14
N PHE A 228 -35.24 -3.42 17.86
CA PHE A 228 -34.14 -4.15 18.46
C PHE A 228 -34.15 -4.03 19.99
N PHE A 229 -34.21 -2.80 20.50
CA PHE A 229 -34.22 -2.53 21.94
C PHE A 229 -35.44 -3.10 22.64
N GLN A 230 -36.61 -3.11 21.98
CA GLN A 230 -37.83 -3.71 22.53
C GLN A 230 -37.73 -5.23 22.59
N THR A 231 -37.26 -5.85 21.51
CA THR A 231 -37.21 -7.31 21.37
C THR A 231 -36.25 -7.93 22.38
N TYR A 232 -35.06 -7.34 22.54
CA TYR A 232 -34.01 -7.84 23.44
C TYR A 232 -33.92 -7.08 24.75
N ALA A 233 -35.01 -6.43 25.16
CA ALA A 233 -35.07 -5.62 26.37
C ALA A 233 -34.68 -6.42 27.64
N GLY A 234 -35.10 -7.70 27.70
CA GLY A 234 -34.81 -8.58 28.82
C GLY A 234 -33.40 -9.16 28.84
N ASP A 235 -32.74 -9.21 27.67
CA ASP A 235 -31.44 -9.87 27.50
C ASP A 235 -30.27 -8.88 27.63
N TYR A 236 -30.32 -7.76 26.88
CA TYR A 236 -29.21 -6.78 26.81
C TYR A 236 -29.51 -5.45 27.49
N PHE A 237 -30.79 -5.06 27.55
CA PHE A 237 -31.20 -3.72 28.01
C PHE A 237 -31.92 -3.73 29.36
N ALA A 238 -31.78 -4.82 30.12
CA ALA A 238 -32.29 -4.90 31.49
C ALA A 238 -31.54 -3.91 32.39
N ASP A 239 -32.26 -3.34 33.36
CA ASP A 239 -31.67 -2.49 34.39
C ASP A 239 -30.94 -3.36 35.42
N ASP A 240 -29.61 -3.39 35.31
CA ASP A 240 -28.67 -4.15 36.14
C ASP A 240 -27.87 -3.24 37.08
N GLY A 241 -28.22 -1.96 37.16
CA GLY A 241 -27.53 -0.98 38.01
C GLY A 241 -26.20 -0.44 37.46
N ASP A 242 -25.76 -0.82 36.25
CA ASP A 242 -24.53 -0.31 35.61
C ASP A 242 -24.74 0.97 34.76
N GLY A 243 -25.99 1.28 34.45
CA GLY A 243 -26.38 2.31 33.52
C GLY A 243 -27.82 2.07 33.12
N THR A 244 -28.70 3.03 33.43
CA THR A 244 -30.12 3.02 33.02
C THR A 244 -30.23 2.58 31.56
N PRO A 245 -31.23 1.77 31.15
CA PRO A 245 -31.39 1.25 29.78
C PRO A 245 -31.09 2.26 28.66
N THR A 246 -31.39 3.54 28.89
CA THR A 246 -31.02 4.70 28.05
C THR A 246 -29.52 4.82 27.74
N LYS A 247 -28.62 4.64 28.71
CA LYS A 247 -27.16 4.72 28.51
C LYS A 247 -26.67 3.63 27.55
N LYS A 248 -27.21 2.41 27.70
CA LYS A 248 -26.91 1.26 26.83
C LYS A 248 -27.39 1.53 25.40
N GLN A 249 -28.63 1.99 25.26
CA GLN A 249 -29.20 2.37 23.95
C GLN A 249 -28.41 3.50 23.28
N ASN A 250 -27.97 4.51 24.03
CA ASN A 250 -27.18 5.62 23.50
C ASN A 250 -25.82 5.13 22.97
N TRP A 251 -25.17 4.20 23.67
CA TRP A 251 -23.93 3.59 23.18
C TRP A 251 -24.11 2.85 21.85
N PHE A 252 -25.17 2.05 21.72
CA PHE A 252 -25.50 1.37 20.46
C PHE A 252 -25.75 2.38 19.32
N LYS A 253 -26.52 3.44 19.61
CA LYS A 253 -26.82 4.48 18.61
C LYS A 253 -25.58 5.26 18.16
N ARG A 254 -24.54 5.30 19.00
CA ARG A 254 -23.26 5.95 18.69
C ARG A 254 -22.41 5.12 17.74
N TRP A 255 -22.22 3.83 18.01
CA TRP A 255 -21.38 2.95 17.17
C TRP A 255 -22.08 2.41 15.94
N PHE A 256 -23.41 2.31 16.00
CA PHE A 256 -24.17 1.60 14.98
C PHE A 256 -25.26 2.44 14.30
N VAL A 257 -25.54 2.04 13.06
CA VAL A 257 -26.70 2.44 12.27
C VAL A 257 -27.64 1.25 12.08
N ASP A 258 -28.94 1.51 12.03
CA ASP A 258 -30.00 0.55 11.78
C ASP A 258 -30.35 0.48 10.30
N GLY A 259 -31.10 -0.56 9.92
CA GLY A 259 -31.46 -0.83 8.53
C GLY A 259 -30.42 -1.68 7.81
N THR A 260 -30.64 -1.95 6.53
CA THR A 260 -29.93 -2.98 5.77
C THR A 260 -28.95 -2.42 4.73
N ILE A 261 -28.78 -1.09 4.71
CA ILE A 261 -28.10 -0.35 3.64
C ILE A 261 -26.71 0.12 4.12
N PRO A 262 -25.67 0.09 3.26
CA PRO A 262 -24.36 0.69 3.54
C PRO A 262 -24.46 2.15 3.98
N ALA A 263 -23.70 2.55 5.00
CA ALA A 263 -23.79 3.88 5.60
C ALA A 263 -22.46 4.65 5.64
N GLU A 264 -21.34 3.94 5.51
CA GLU A 264 -20.01 4.52 5.69
C GLU A 264 -19.35 4.79 4.33
N PRO A 265 -18.97 6.04 4.01
CA PRO A 265 -18.37 6.37 2.72
C PRO A 265 -16.95 5.84 2.58
N GLU A 266 -16.63 5.37 1.37
CA GLU A 266 -15.27 4.95 0.99
C GLU A 266 -14.47 6.10 0.39
N SER A 267 -14.21 7.13 1.21
CA SER A 267 -13.45 8.31 0.84
C SER A 267 -12.29 8.58 1.79
N TYR A 268 -11.28 9.29 1.28
CA TYR A 268 -10.15 9.78 2.08
C TYR A 268 -10.14 11.30 2.18
N HIS A 269 -9.56 11.80 3.27
CA HIS A 269 -9.48 13.22 3.58
C HIS A 269 -8.22 13.88 2.98
N TYR A 270 -8.40 15.02 2.34
CA TYR A 270 -7.33 15.90 1.85
C TYR A 270 -7.55 17.35 2.31
N LEU A 271 -6.54 17.92 2.97
CA LEU A 271 -6.52 19.33 3.38
C LEU A 271 -6.10 20.26 2.23
N ARG A 272 -7.08 20.76 1.47
CA ARG A 272 -6.83 21.64 0.32
C ARG A 272 -6.52 23.07 0.76
N SER A 273 -5.36 23.61 0.35
CA SER A 273 -5.06 25.04 0.50
C SER A 273 -5.99 25.90 -0.36
N SER A 274 -6.62 26.93 0.22
CA SER A 274 -7.50 27.86 -0.50
C SER A 274 -6.73 29.01 -1.18
N GLY A 275 -5.40 29.04 -1.10
CA GLY A 275 -4.56 30.14 -1.60
C GLY A 275 -4.71 31.47 -0.85
N THR A 276 -5.66 31.58 0.09
CA THR A 276 -5.95 32.77 0.91
C THR A 276 -5.51 32.62 2.37
N GLY A 277 -4.69 31.60 2.69
CA GLY A 277 -4.24 31.30 4.05
C GLY A 277 -5.17 30.37 4.85
N ASN A 278 -6.31 29.96 4.27
CA ASN A 278 -7.22 29.00 4.87
C ASN A 278 -7.08 27.63 4.19
N SER A 279 -7.35 26.53 4.89
CA SER A 279 -7.48 25.20 4.28
C SER A 279 -8.93 24.77 4.32
N ARG A 280 -9.40 24.09 3.28
CA ARG A 280 -10.71 23.47 3.21
C ARG A 280 -10.55 21.95 3.30
N ASN A 281 -11.41 21.29 4.07
CA ASN A 281 -11.53 19.83 4.04
C ASN A 281 -12.15 19.40 2.71
N ALA A 282 -11.49 18.49 2.00
CA ALA A 282 -12.02 17.86 0.81
C ALA A 282 -11.91 16.35 0.96
N TYR A 283 -12.91 15.62 0.45
CA TYR A 283 -12.96 14.16 0.51
C TYR A 283 -12.90 13.62 -0.91
N TYR A 284 -12.10 12.59 -1.14
CA TYR A 284 -11.86 12.00 -2.46
C TYR A 284 -12.16 10.51 -2.45
N HIS A 285 -12.60 9.97 -3.58
CA HIS A 285 -12.87 8.54 -3.71
C HIS A 285 -11.59 7.71 -3.51
N ARG A 286 -11.67 6.65 -2.71
CA ARG A 286 -10.62 5.60 -2.70
C ARG A 286 -10.68 4.79 -4.00
N PHE A 287 -9.53 4.35 -4.50
CA PHE A 287 -9.39 3.53 -5.68
C PHE A 287 -9.72 2.05 -5.37
N ASN A 288 -10.54 1.41 -6.20
CA ASN A 288 -10.88 0.00 -6.03
C ASN A 288 -9.78 -0.91 -6.59
N LEU A 289 -9.16 -1.72 -5.72
CA LEU A 289 -8.21 -2.77 -6.07
C LEU A 289 -8.90 -4.14 -6.25
N GLY A 290 -10.12 -4.31 -5.75
CA GLY A 290 -10.87 -5.56 -5.87
C GLY A 290 -11.60 -5.71 -7.21
N GLU A 291 -12.41 -6.75 -7.26
CA GLU A 291 -13.29 -7.05 -8.40
C GLU A 291 -14.33 -5.93 -8.60
N MET A 292 -14.84 -5.78 -9.82
CA MET A 292 -15.94 -4.86 -10.13
C MET A 292 -17.25 -5.63 -10.18
N ASP A 293 -18.26 -5.19 -9.41
CA ASP A 293 -19.53 -5.92 -9.22
C ASP A 293 -20.44 -5.89 -10.46
N ASP A 294 -20.48 -4.77 -11.20
CA ASP A 294 -21.41 -4.53 -12.32
C ASP A 294 -20.65 -4.39 -13.65
N TYR A 295 -20.06 -5.48 -14.12
CA TYR A 295 -19.18 -5.48 -15.30
C TYR A 295 -19.79 -6.11 -16.57
N ASP A 296 -19.64 -5.45 -17.73
CA ASP A 296 -20.12 -5.93 -19.05
C ASP A 296 -19.05 -5.98 -20.17
N GLY A 297 -17.82 -5.55 -19.89
CA GLY A 297 -16.72 -5.50 -20.87
C GLY A 297 -15.90 -6.78 -20.97
N THR A 298 -14.73 -6.71 -21.62
CA THR A 298 -13.81 -7.86 -21.82
C THR A 298 -12.58 -7.90 -20.91
N GLU A 299 -12.24 -6.80 -20.24
CA GLU A 299 -11.02 -6.58 -19.42
C GLU A 299 -11.33 -5.68 -18.19
N PRO A 300 -11.81 -6.26 -17.08
CA PRO A 300 -12.25 -5.49 -15.90
C PRO A 300 -11.18 -4.57 -15.33
N TRP A 301 -9.90 -4.97 -15.40
CA TRP A 301 -8.83 -4.19 -14.80
C TRP A 301 -8.59 -2.83 -15.49
N TYR A 302 -8.56 -2.81 -16.82
CA TYR A 302 -8.30 -1.57 -17.56
C TYR A 302 -9.52 -0.67 -17.70
N ASP A 303 -10.72 -1.24 -17.58
CA ASP A 303 -11.97 -0.50 -17.73
C ASP A 303 -12.17 0.54 -16.63
N ARG A 304 -11.65 0.30 -15.42
CA ARG A 304 -11.70 1.28 -14.33
C ARG A 304 -10.87 2.55 -14.60
N LEU A 305 -9.89 2.45 -15.49
CA LEU A 305 -9.02 3.56 -15.85
C LEU A 305 -9.61 4.44 -16.96
N LYS A 306 -10.70 4.02 -17.62
CA LYS A 306 -11.37 4.81 -18.66
C LYS A 306 -11.90 6.14 -18.11
N ASP A 307 -11.90 7.20 -18.90
CA ASP A 307 -12.50 8.47 -18.47
C ASP A 307 -14.04 8.41 -18.45
N GLN A 308 -14.64 7.62 -19.36
CA GLN A 308 -16.08 7.33 -19.42
C GLN A 308 -16.33 5.91 -19.93
N GLU A 309 -17.49 5.33 -19.59
CA GLU A 309 -17.88 3.97 -20.04
C GLU A 309 -17.83 3.81 -21.57
N SER A 310 -18.16 4.87 -22.32
CA SER A 310 -18.15 4.85 -23.79
C SER A 310 -16.77 4.97 -24.42
N ASP A 311 -15.75 5.32 -23.64
CA ASP A 311 -14.40 5.51 -24.17
C ASP A 311 -13.75 4.16 -24.48
N PRO A 312 -12.85 4.09 -25.49
CA PRO A 312 -12.09 2.89 -25.74
C PRO A 312 -11.26 2.52 -24.50
N ALA A 313 -11.01 1.22 -24.31
CA ALA A 313 -10.09 0.76 -23.29
C ALA A 313 -8.73 1.45 -23.46
N ILE A 314 -8.12 1.82 -22.33
CA ILE A 314 -6.74 2.30 -22.33
C ILE A 314 -5.84 1.20 -22.91
N GLU A 315 -4.81 1.60 -23.63
CA GLU A 315 -3.81 0.68 -24.14
C GLU A 315 -3.18 -0.06 -22.95
N LYS A 316 -3.34 -1.39 -22.94
CA LYS A 316 -2.80 -2.25 -21.89
C LYS A 316 -1.28 -2.20 -21.86
N ASN A 317 -0.71 -2.50 -20.70
CA ASN A 317 0.73 -2.72 -20.52
C ASN A 317 1.58 -1.55 -21.07
N SER A 318 1.07 -0.33 -20.89
CA SER A 318 1.61 0.90 -21.51
C SER A 318 1.85 2.02 -20.52
N ASP A 319 2.66 3.00 -20.92
CA ASP A 319 2.89 4.23 -20.15
C ASP A 319 1.59 5.02 -19.87
N ALA A 320 0.59 4.90 -20.75
CA ALA A 320 -0.71 5.53 -20.54
C ALA A 320 -1.50 4.89 -19.37
N ALA A 321 -1.43 3.57 -19.23
CA ALA A 321 -2.00 2.86 -18.08
C ALA A 321 -1.27 3.26 -16.78
N VAL A 322 0.06 3.34 -16.81
CA VAL A 322 0.89 3.81 -15.67
C VAL A 322 0.49 5.23 -15.24
N GLU A 323 0.35 6.17 -16.18
CA GLU A 323 -0.05 7.54 -15.87
C GLU A 323 -1.47 7.65 -15.31
N LYS A 324 -2.40 6.84 -15.80
CA LYS A 324 -3.78 6.81 -15.32
C LYS A 324 -3.89 6.17 -13.94
N LEU A 325 -3.19 5.07 -13.69
CA LEU A 325 -3.15 4.40 -12.39
C LEU A 325 -2.53 5.31 -11.32
N ALA A 326 -1.46 6.05 -11.65
CA ALA A 326 -0.87 7.07 -10.76
C ALA A 326 -1.56 8.45 -10.89
N GLY A 327 -2.75 8.49 -11.48
CA GLY A 327 -3.53 9.70 -11.77
C GLY A 327 -4.18 10.32 -10.53
N THR A 328 -4.97 11.37 -10.76
CA THR A 328 -5.76 12.03 -9.72
C THR A 328 -7.01 11.23 -9.37
N SER A 329 -7.49 11.36 -8.14
CA SER A 329 -8.84 10.93 -7.77
C SER A 329 -9.87 12.05 -8.00
N GLU A 330 -11.15 11.72 -7.86
CA GLU A 330 -12.28 12.65 -7.91
C GLU A 330 -12.84 12.95 -6.52
N GLU A 331 -13.34 14.19 -6.34
CA GLU A 331 -13.96 14.65 -5.10
C GLU A 331 -15.26 13.86 -4.85
N PHE A 332 -15.33 13.19 -3.71
CA PHE A 332 -16.44 12.34 -3.29
C PHE A 332 -17.72 13.16 -3.11
N ARG A 333 -18.83 12.67 -3.67
CA ARG A 333 -20.16 13.24 -3.43
C ARG A 333 -21.00 12.24 -2.67
N SER A 334 -21.76 12.75 -1.70
CA SER A 334 -22.64 11.93 -0.88
C SER A 334 -23.83 11.31 -1.63
N THR A 335 -23.95 11.56 -2.93
CA THR A 335 -24.93 10.97 -3.86
C THR A 335 -24.35 9.85 -4.72
N ASP A 336 -23.02 9.68 -4.71
CA ASP A 336 -22.34 8.69 -5.52
C ASP A 336 -22.67 7.30 -4.97
N LYS A 337 -22.96 6.35 -5.87
CA LYS A 337 -23.28 4.96 -5.50
C LYS A 337 -22.11 4.03 -5.75
N LYS A 338 -21.40 4.27 -6.85
CA LYS A 338 -20.18 3.59 -7.28
C LYS A 338 -19.05 4.61 -7.39
N THR A 339 -17.84 4.08 -7.43
CA THR A 339 -16.61 4.82 -7.69
C THR A 339 -16.62 5.31 -9.13
N PRO A 340 -16.35 6.60 -9.40
CA PRO A 340 -16.22 7.10 -10.77
C PRO A 340 -15.08 6.39 -11.53
N LEU A 341 -15.25 6.23 -12.84
CA LEU A 341 -14.17 5.75 -13.71
C LEU A 341 -13.10 6.84 -13.88
N GLY A 342 -11.88 6.44 -14.23
CA GLY A 342 -10.80 7.36 -14.61
C GLY A 342 -10.10 8.03 -13.43
N ILE A 343 -10.41 7.58 -12.21
CA ILE A 343 -9.66 7.95 -11.01
C ILE A 343 -8.36 7.14 -10.93
N GLY A 344 -7.36 7.68 -10.25
CA GLY A 344 -6.09 7.00 -9.95
C GLY A 344 -5.71 7.05 -8.47
N ILE A 345 -4.50 6.60 -8.18
CA ILE A 345 -3.84 6.59 -6.86
C ILE A 345 -2.68 7.59 -6.89
N PRO A 346 -2.91 8.87 -6.54
CA PRO A 346 -1.84 9.88 -6.53
C PRO A 346 -0.62 9.48 -5.70
N PHE A 347 -0.82 8.78 -4.58
CA PHE A 347 0.25 8.44 -3.64
C PHE A 347 1.36 7.58 -4.27
N LEU A 348 1.07 6.84 -5.35
CA LEU A 348 2.08 6.09 -6.11
C LEU A 348 3.22 6.99 -6.60
N LYS A 349 2.95 8.28 -6.87
CA LYS A 349 3.95 9.27 -7.26
C LYS A 349 4.87 9.70 -6.12
N LEU A 350 4.65 9.24 -4.89
CA LEU A 350 5.46 9.54 -3.71
C LEU A 350 6.17 8.31 -3.13
N ILE A 351 5.99 7.12 -3.69
CA ILE A 351 6.67 5.93 -3.19
C ILE A 351 8.13 5.95 -3.65
N GLY A 352 9.07 5.83 -2.70
CA GLY A 352 10.50 5.86 -3.00
C GLY A 352 11.08 7.28 -3.03
N ASN A 353 12.21 7.47 -2.34
CA ASN A 353 12.93 8.74 -2.27
C ASN A 353 14.33 8.68 -2.89
N ASP A 354 14.76 7.51 -3.36
CA ASP A 354 16.04 7.28 -4.02
C ASP A 354 15.77 6.68 -5.41
N ALA A 355 16.66 6.93 -6.38
CA ALA A 355 16.51 6.39 -7.74
C ALA A 355 16.98 4.93 -7.86
N GLY A 356 17.69 4.38 -6.87
CA GLY A 356 18.29 3.05 -6.95
C GLY A 356 19.20 2.91 -8.18
N SER A 357 18.95 1.89 -8.99
CA SER A 357 19.66 1.63 -10.24
C SER A 357 19.13 2.43 -11.45
N PHE A 358 18.03 3.17 -11.29
CA PHE A 358 17.39 3.92 -12.36
C PHE A 358 18.07 5.27 -12.63
N ASP A 359 17.90 5.79 -13.85
CA ASP A 359 18.41 7.10 -14.26
C ASP A 359 17.73 8.26 -13.49
N SER A 360 16.53 8.05 -12.92
CA SER A 360 15.81 9.04 -12.12
C SER A 360 14.80 8.38 -11.15
N GLN A 361 14.40 9.13 -10.10
CA GLN A 361 13.33 8.73 -9.18
C GLN A 361 11.98 8.52 -9.87
N GLU A 362 11.70 9.29 -10.93
CA GLU A 362 10.48 9.15 -11.73
C GLU A 362 10.41 7.75 -12.36
N LEU A 363 11.52 7.26 -12.93
CA LEU A 363 11.54 5.95 -13.58
C LEU A 363 11.37 4.81 -12.57
N LEU A 364 11.97 4.93 -11.38
CA LEU A 364 11.73 3.98 -10.29
C LEU A 364 10.25 3.98 -9.87
N ARG A 365 9.61 5.15 -9.77
CA ARG A 365 8.18 5.23 -9.43
C ARG A 365 7.29 4.64 -10.51
N ARG A 366 7.62 4.86 -11.79
CA ARG A 366 6.90 4.21 -12.91
C ARG A 366 7.06 2.70 -12.88
N GLN A 367 8.25 2.19 -12.54
CA GLN A 367 8.49 0.77 -12.31
C GLN A 367 7.55 0.20 -11.23
N ILE A 368 7.40 0.89 -10.09
CA ILE A 368 6.50 0.45 -9.01
C ILE A 368 5.04 0.39 -9.49
N VAL A 369 4.60 1.39 -10.26
CA VAL A 369 3.25 1.44 -10.80
C VAL A 369 3.03 0.33 -11.84
N ALA A 370 4.03 0.05 -12.68
CA ALA A 370 4.01 -1.07 -13.62
C ALA A 370 3.91 -2.42 -12.88
N ASN A 371 4.69 -2.61 -11.81
CA ASN A 371 4.59 -3.80 -10.96
C ASN A 371 3.20 -3.97 -10.33
N LEU A 372 2.57 -2.86 -9.89
CA LEU A 372 1.20 -2.90 -9.37
C LEU A 372 0.20 -3.26 -10.47
N ASN A 373 0.39 -2.76 -11.68
CA ASN A 373 -0.50 -3.06 -12.80
C ASN A 373 -0.43 -4.55 -13.17
N ASP A 374 0.77 -5.08 -13.39
CA ASP A 374 1.00 -6.47 -13.81
C ASP A 374 0.62 -7.49 -12.74
N PHE A 375 0.67 -7.11 -11.47
CA PHE A 375 0.14 -7.98 -10.41
C PHE A 375 -1.37 -8.22 -10.55
N MET A 376 -2.08 -7.30 -11.21
CA MET A 376 -3.54 -7.17 -11.12
C MET A 376 -4.28 -7.49 -12.41
N ASP A 377 -3.64 -7.33 -13.57
CA ASP A 377 -4.24 -7.70 -14.84
C ASP A 377 -4.07 -9.19 -15.14
N GLU A 378 -4.87 -9.71 -16.07
CA GLU A 378 -5.00 -11.15 -16.28
C GLU A 378 -3.95 -11.72 -17.23
N ASP A 379 -3.13 -10.87 -17.86
CA ASP A 379 -2.22 -11.31 -18.91
C ASP A 379 -0.86 -11.74 -18.36
N SER A 380 0.18 -11.73 -19.18
CA SER A 380 1.54 -12.12 -18.77
C SER A 380 2.57 -11.24 -19.47
N ILE A 381 2.13 -10.08 -19.94
CA ILE A 381 2.89 -9.18 -20.79
C ILE A 381 3.28 -7.97 -19.93
N PRO A 382 4.56 -7.81 -19.58
CA PRO A 382 4.99 -6.76 -18.68
C PRO A 382 4.61 -5.35 -19.13
N THR A 383 4.14 -4.52 -18.20
CA THR A 383 3.85 -3.11 -18.43
C THR A 383 5.14 -2.30 -18.62
N SER A 384 5.25 -1.55 -19.72
CA SER A 384 6.48 -0.80 -20.02
C SER A 384 6.23 0.45 -20.88
N ASP A 385 7.20 1.37 -20.91
CA ASP A 385 7.20 2.52 -21.83
C ASP A 385 7.49 2.12 -23.29
N VAL A 386 8.00 0.91 -23.51
CA VAL A 386 8.13 0.30 -24.82
C VAL A 386 7.39 -1.03 -24.79
N SER A 387 6.50 -1.27 -25.77
CA SER A 387 5.64 -2.46 -25.77
C SER A 387 6.46 -3.76 -25.74
N ALA A 388 6.10 -4.67 -24.83
CA ALA A 388 6.61 -6.04 -24.82
C ALA A 388 5.91 -6.93 -25.87
N SER A 389 4.71 -6.55 -26.33
CA SER A 389 3.92 -7.30 -27.30
C SER A 389 4.57 -7.33 -28.69
N TYR A 390 4.75 -8.52 -29.26
CA TYR A 390 5.40 -8.67 -30.58
C TYR A 390 4.63 -7.99 -31.73
N GLY A 391 3.30 -7.86 -31.61
CA GLY A 391 2.46 -7.21 -32.62
C GLY A 391 2.63 -5.69 -32.76
N ALA A 392 3.33 -5.02 -31.83
CA ALA A 392 3.53 -3.57 -31.88
C ALA A 392 4.62 -3.17 -32.90
N THR A 393 4.50 -1.97 -33.48
CA THR A 393 5.47 -1.45 -34.49
C THR A 393 6.87 -1.23 -33.91
N THR A 394 6.96 -0.92 -32.62
CA THR A 394 8.20 -0.80 -31.87
C THR A 394 8.02 -1.58 -30.59
N ASN A 395 8.80 -2.65 -30.45
CA ASN A 395 8.71 -3.58 -29.33
C ASN A 395 10.10 -4.10 -28.95
N TRP A 396 10.19 -4.82 -27.82
CA TRP A 396 11.45 -5.31 -27.26
C TRP A 396 12.31 -6.10 -28.26
N SER A 397 11.69 -6.99 -29.06
CA SER A 397 12.38 -7.81 -30.08
C SER A 397 13.00 -6.99 -31.21
N THR A 398 12.56 -5.74 -31.39
CA THR A 398 13.07 -4.83 -32.43
C THR A 398 14.02 -3.76 -31.91
N VAL A 399 13.98 -3.43 -30.61
CA VAL A 399 14.78 -2.34 -30.02
C VAL A 399 16.05 -2.81 -29.30
N TYR A 400 16.16 -4.08 -28.91
CA TYR A 400 17.31 -4.57 -28.11
C TYR A 400 18.68 -4.33 -28.78
N ASN A 401 18.73 -4.35 -30.11
CA ASN A 401 19.94 -4.09 -30.90
C ASN A 401 20.12 -2.62 -31.32
N GLN A 402 19.23 -1.73 -30.88
CA GLN A 402 19.30 -0.28 -31.12
C GLN A 402 20.04 0.45 -29.99
N ASP A 403 20.12 1.78 -30.07
CA ASP A 403 20.69 2.62 -29.02
C ASP A 403 19.85 2.60 -27.74
N LYS A 404 20.52 2.70 -26.58
CA LYS A 404 19.94 2.67 -25.22
C LYS A 404 18.73 3.60 -25.01
N ALA A 405 18.64 4.68 -25.77
CA ALA A 405 17.52 5.62 -25.71
C ALA A 405 16.18 5.03 -26.17
N ASN A 406 16.20 3.94 -26.94
CA ASN A 406 15.01 3.25 -27.45
C ASN A 406 14.62 2.02 -26.62
N TRP A 407 15.44 1.65 -25.63
CA TRP A 407 15.17 0.52 -24.76
C TRP A 407 14.11 0.89 -23.71
N PRO A 408 13.36 -0.10 -23.19
CA PRO A 408 12.53 0.08 -22.00
C PRO A 408 13.31 0.79 -20.89
N LYS A 409 12.67 1.75 -20.21
CA LYS A 409 13.25 2.46 -19.07
C LYS A 409 12.73 1.94 -17.74
N TYR A 410 11.59 1.26 -17.77
CA TYR A 410 11.00 0.47 -16.69
C TYR A 410 10.22 -0.69 -17.32
N THR A 411 10.00 -1.76 -16.57
CA THR A 411 9.23 -2.93 -17.01
C THR A 411 8.61 -3.61 -15.81
N GLY A 412 7.29 -3.74 -15.76
CA GLY A 412 6.61 -4.42 -14.65
C GLY A 412 6.98 -5.91 -14.53
N ASN A 413 6.42 -6.56 -13.52
CA ASN A 413 6.78 -7.92 -13.13
C ASN A 413 5.61 -8.87 -13.35
N GLU A 414 5.88 -9.94 -14.07
CA GLU A 414 4.89 -10.95 -14.42
C GLU A 414 5.22 -12.31 -13.84
N LYS A 415 4.25 -13.24 -13.90
CA LYS A 415 4.46 -14.64 -13.51
C LYS A 415 5.26 -15.41 -14.58
N THR A 416 6.48 -14.97 -14.86
CA THR A 416 7.39 -15.48 -15.91
C THR A 416 8.79 -15.77 -15.34
N PRO A 417 9.65 -16.54 -16.03
CA PRO A 417 11.05 -16.68 -15.64
C PRO A 417 11.85 -15.41 -15.95
N TYR A 418 12.90 -15.17 -15.17
CA TYR A 418 13.78 -14.01 -15.30
C TYR A 418 15.19 -14.40 -15.77
N ILE A 419 15.88 -13.48 -16.43
CA ILE A 419 17.29 -13.61 -16.78
C ILE A 419 18.12 -13.50 -15.49
N ASN A 420 18.86 -14.55 -15.16
CA ASN A 420 19.55 -14.68 -13.89
C ASN A 420 21.07 -14.54 -13.98
N GLU A 421 21.72 -15.26 -14.90
CA GLU A 421 23.18 -15.20 -15.08
C GLU A 421 23.59 -15.19 -16.55
N LEU A 422 24.75 -14.60 -16.83
CA LEU A 422 25.40 -14.62 -18.15
C LEU A 422 26.87 -15.01 -18.04
N ALA A 423 27.40 -15.64 -19.10
CA ALA A 423 28.84 -15.90 -19.24
C ALA A 423 29.27 -16.14 -20.68
N PHE A 424 30.58 -16.14 -20.89
CA PHE A 424 31.21 -16.57 -22.13
C PHE A 424 32.10 -17.79 -21.91
N GLY A 425 31.90 -18.82 -22.73
CA GLY A 425 32.76 -20.00 -22.80
C GLY A 425 33.68 -19.93 -24.00
N PHE A 426 34.92 -20.39 -23.83
CA PHE A 426 35.94 -20.37 -24.87
C PHE A 426 36.67 -21.72 -24.97
N LYS A 427 37.03 -22.12 -26.18
CA LYS A 427 37.89 -23.28 -26.45
C LYS A 427 39.10 -22.86 -27.26
N VAL A 428 40.29 -23.07 -26.71
CA VAL A 428 41.56 -22.74 -27.37
C VAL A 428 42.36 -24.00 -27.71
N ASP A 429 42.68 -24.16 -28.99
CA ASP A 429 43.49 -25.25 -29.51
C ASP A 429 44.90 -24.74 -29.84
N PRO A 430 45.91 -25.04 -29.00
CA PRO A 430 47.27 -24.61 -29.24
C PRO A 430 48.03 -25.60 -30.14
N SER A 431 48.91 -25.10 -31.00
CA SER A 431 49.78 -25.91 -31.85
C SER A 431 51.11 -25.21 -32.14
N LEU A 432 52.05 -25.95 -32.74
CA LEU A 432 53.30 -25.37 -33.24
C LEU A 432 53.30 -25.34 -34.77
N LYS A 433 53.81 -24.26 -35.35
CA LYS A 433 54.01 -24.08 -36.79
C LYS A 433 55.49 -23.80 -37.11
N LYS A 434 55.85 -24.02 -38.38
CA LYS A 434 57.20 -23.78 -38.89
C LYS A 434 57.47 -22.29 -39.10
N GLY A 435 58.69 -21.85 -38.78
CA GLY A 435 59.15 -20.48 -39.02
C GLY A 435 59.41 -20.14 -40.49
N ALA A 436 59.98 -18.96 -40.74
CA ALA A 436 60.39 -18.52 -42.07
C ALA A 436 61.92 -18.47 -42.24
N GLY A 437 62.41 -18.41 -43.48
CA GLY A 437 63.84 -18.26 -43.79
C GLY A 437 64.71 -19.40 -43.25
N ASP A 438 65.78 -19.05 -42.53
CA ASP A 438 66.71 -20.01 -41.91
C ASP A 438 66.04 -20.94 -40.87
N TYR A 439 64.80 -20.63 -40.47
CA TYR A 439 64.00 -21.40 -39.51
C TYR A 439 62.86 -22.19 -40.16
N ALA A 440 62.82 -22.32 -41.49
CA ALA A 440 61.73 -22.99 -42.22
C ALA A 440 61.48 -24.47 -41.85
N SER A 441 62.48 -25.15 -41.27
CA SER A 441 62.36 -26.52 -40.76
C SER A 441 62.05 -26.60 -39.26
N SER A 442 62.04 -25.46 -38.56
CA SER A 442 62.02 -25.34 -37.09
C SER A 442 60.64 -24.93 -36.59
N ASP A 443 60.16 -25.59 -35.52
CA ASP A 443 58.89 -25.28 -34.86
C ASP A 443 59.07 -24.09 -33.90
N VAL A 444 59.02 -22.88 -34.45
CA VAL A 444 59.29 -21.61 -33.73
C VAL A 444 58.10 -20.67 -33.67
N ILE A 445 56.94 -21.09 -34.19
CA ILE A 445 55.70 -20.32 -34.10
C ILE A 445 54.76 -21.07 -33.16
N VAL A 446 54.28 -20.41 -32.11
CA VAL A 446 53.16 -20.90 -31.32
C VAL A 446 51.88 -20.39 -31.95
N ASN A 447 51.03 -21.29 -32.42
CA ASN A 447 49.72 -20.94 -32.97
C ASN A 447 48.65 -21.20 -31.91
N LEU A 448 47.77 -20.23 -31.70
CA LEU A 448 46.55 -20.40 -30.92
C LEU A 448 45.37 -20.33 -31.88
N LYS A 449 44.55 -21.37 -31.91
CA LYS A 449 43.27 -21.37 -32.63
C LYS A 449 42.13 -21.23 -31.63
N LEU A 450 41.31 -20.20 -31.78
CA LEU A 450 40.07 -20.08 -31.02
C LEU A 450 39.00 -20.88 -31.77
N ASP A 451 38.84 -22.14 -31.37
CA ASP A 451 38.01 -23.11 -32.08
C ASP A 451 36.51 -22.87 -31.84
N ARG A 452 36.17 -22.39 -30.63
CA ARG A 452 34.79 -22.13 -30.21
C ARG A 452 34.73 -20.95 -29.23
N ALA A 453 33.72 -20.11 -29.39
CA ALA A 453 33.25 -19.23 -28.33
C ALA A 453 31.72 -19.32 -28.25
N GLU A 454 31.17 -19.27 -27.05
CA GLU A 454 29.74 -19.43 -26.80
C GLU A 454 29.26 -18.42 -25.76
N LEU A 455 28.06 -17.88 -25.97
CA LEU A 455 27.32 -17.12 -24.97
C LEU A 455 26.46 -18.11 -24.18
N ILE A 456 26.55 -18.03 -22.87
CA ILE A 456 25.85 -18.87 -21.92
C ILE A 456 24.89 -17.97 -21.13
N ALA A 457 23.65 -18.38 -20.97
CA ALA A 457 22.68 -17.69 -20.13
C ALA A 457 21.94 -18.70 -19.23
N GLU A 458 21.60 -18.24 -18.04
CA GLU A 458 20.76 -18.94 -17.09
C GLU A 458 19.49 -18.13 -16.82
N LEU A 459 18.35 -18.82 -16.85
CA LEU A 459 17.06 -18.32 -16.39
C LEU A 459 16.76 -18.88 -15.01
N ILE A 460 16.04 -18.10 -14.21
CA ILE A 460 15.54 -18.50 -12.90
C ILE A 460 14.02 -18.45 -12.88
N ASN A 461 13.42 -19.50 -12.34
CA ASN A 461 12.01 -19.59 -12.02
C ASN A 461 11.85 -19.46 -10.49
N ILE A 462 11.16 -18.41 -10.07
CA ILE A 462 10.85 -18.14 -8.66
C ILE A 462 9.41 -18.51 -8.28
N TYR A 463 8.60 -19.00 -9.22
CA TYR A 463 7.17 -19.27 -9.06
C TYR A 463 6.82 -20.77 -9.13
N GLU A 464 5.83 -21.20 -8.34
CA GLU A 464 5.39 -22.61 -8.22
C GLU A 464 4.87 -23.22 -9.52
N ASP A 465 4.02 -22.45 -10.23
CA ASP A 465 3.15 -22.96 -11.29
C ASP A 465 3.75 -22.84 -12.69
N LEU A 466 4.95 -22.28 -12.83
CA LEU A 466 5.68 -22.26 -14.10
C LEU A 466 6.21 -23.65 -14.50
N LYS A 467 5.96 -24.68 -13.69
CA LYS A 467 6.25 -26.08 -14.04
C LYS A 467 5.53 -26.41 -15.34
N ASN A 468 6.29 -26.85 -16.34
CA ASN A 468 5.78 -27.53 -17.54
C ASN A 468 4.61 -28.43 -17.13
N LYS A 469 3.38 -28.01 -17.43
CA LYS A 469 2.21 -28.85 -17.17
C LYS A 469 2.33 -30.05 -18.09
N ALA A 470 2.86 -31.14 -17.55
CA ALA A 470 2.97 -32.39 -18.29
C ALA A 470 1.58 -32.81 -18.78
N GLY A 471 1.31 -32.59 -20.06
CA GLY A 471 0.04 -32.93 -20.72
C GLY A 471 -0.85 -31.77 -21.19
N GLU A 472 -0.48 -30.49 -20.99
CA GLU A 472 -1.12 -29.35 -21.66
C GLU A 472 -0.19 -28.83 -22.79
N GLU A 473 -0.75 -28.48 -23.95
CA GLU A 473 -0.05 -28.04 -25.18
C GLU A 473 0.78 -26.74 -25.04
N ASN A 474 0.97 -26.20 -23.84
CA ASN A 474 1.75 -24.99 -23.59
C ASN A 474 3.21 -25.36 -23.24
N GLN A 475 3.97 -25.73 -24.27
CA GLN A 475 5.45 -25.66 -24.24
C GLN A 475 5.83 -24.17 -24.25
N TYR A 476 6.35 -23.65 -23.14
CA TYR A 476 6.97 -22.33 -23.14
C TYR A 476 8.34 -22.45 -23.78
N ASP A 477 8.48 -22.01 -25.03
CA ASP A 477 9.75 -21.92 -25.71
C ASP A 477 10.31 -20.51 -25.50
N TYR A 478 11.29 -20.37 -24.62
CA TYR A 478 11.91 -19.07 -24.40
C TYR A 478 13.05 -18.83 -25.39
N GLU A 479 13.10 -17.63 -25.97
CA GLU A 479 14.24 -17.17 -26.76
C GLU A 479 14.88 -15.93 -26.15
N LEU A 480 16.17 -16.02 -25.81
CA LEU A 480 16.95 -14.86 -25.36
C LEU A 480 17.66 -14.24 -26.56
N LEU A 481 17.36 -12.97 -26.82
CA LEU A 481 17.97 -12.15 -27.85
C LEU A 481 18.98 -11.20 -27.20
N ALA A 482 20.25 -11.37 -27.53
CA ALA A 482 21.33 -10.52 -27.01
C ALA A 482 22.06 -9.84 -28.17
N HIS A 483 22.44 -8.59 -27.98
CA HIS A 483 23.30 -7.88 -28.92
C HIS A 483 24.75 -7.82 -28.43
N LEU A 484 25.65 -8.59 -29.04
CA LEU A 484 27.07 -8.53 -28.74
C LEU A 484 27.76 -7.48 -29.61
N LYS A 485 28.07 -6.32 -29.04
CA LYS A 485 28.77 -5.23 -29.75
C LYS A 485 30.25 -5.55 -29.97
N SER A 486 30.93 -6.08 -28.95
CA SER A 486 32.33 -6.50 -29.09
C SER A 486 32.75 -7.49 -28.01
N LEU A 487 33.64 -8.42 -28.33
CA LEU A 487 34.35 -9.27 -27.36
C LEU A 487 35.80 -9.46 -27.80
N LYS A 488 36.74 -9.09 -26.94
CA LYS A 488 38.19 -9.07 -27.18
C LYS A 488 38.92 -9.96 -26.20
N LEU A 489 39.80 -10.82 -26.71
CA LEU A 489 40.67 -11.67 -25.89
C LEU A 489 42.14 -11.40 -26.21
N GLN A 490 42.91 -11.16 -25.16
CA GLN A 490 44.34 -10.92 -25.22
C GLN A 490 45.10 -12.05 -24.53
N PHE A 491 46.16 -12.51 -25.18
CA PHE A 491 47.02 -13.61 -24.76
C PHE A 491 48.48 -13.16 -24.76
N LYS A 492 49.22 -13.71 -23.80
CA LYS A 492 50.67 -13.66 -23.72
C LYS A 492 51.22 -15.07 -23.78
N VAL A 493 52.21 -15.27 -24.64
CA VAL A 493 52.90 -16.55 -24.81
C VAL A 493 54.35 -16.36 -24.41
N THR A 494 54.81 -17.20 -23.49
CA THR A 494 56.21 -17.27 -23.07
C THR A 494 56.79 -18.63 -23.46
N VAL A 495 57.98 -18.66 -24.06
CA VAL A 495 58.61 -19.91 -24.50
C VAL A 495 60.04 -20.06 -23.98
N ASN A 496 60.40 -21.31 -23.69
CA ASN A 496 61.77 -21.75 -23.55
C ASN A 496 62.13 -22.58 -24.78
N GLY A 497 63.35 -22.44 -25.28
CA GLY A 497 63.75 -23.15 -26.49
C GLY A 497 65.24 -23.34 -26.65
N THR A 498 65.59 -24.25 -27.54
CA THR A 498 66.97 -24.60 -27.85
C THR A 498 67.28 -24.19 -29.28
N LEU A 499 68.32 -23.38 -29.46
CA LEU A 499 68.80 -22.92 -30.75
C LEU A 499 70.15 -23.54 -31.07
N THR A 500 70.26 -24.21 -32.22
CA THR A 500 71.51 -24.79 -32.72
C THR A 500 72.04 -23.96 -33.87
N TYR A 501 73.32 -23.58 -33.81
CA TYR A 501 73.98 -22.74 -34.81
C TYR A 501 75.33 -23.33 -35.26
N THR A 502 75.83 -22.84 -36.39
CA THR A 502 77.18 -23.14 -36.88
C THR A 502 77.94 -21.85 -37.15
N THR A 503 79.25 -21.85 -36.90
CA THR A 503 80.12 -20.70 -37.16
C THR A 503 80.92 -20.89 -38.45
N GLY A 504 81.02 -19.87 -39.29
CA GLY A 504 81.81 -19.92 -40.53
C GLY A 504 83.33 -20.01 -40.29
N GLY A 505 83.98 -21.02 -40.89
CA GLY A 505 85.44 -21.25 -40.85
C GLY A 505 85.85 -22.52 -41.60
N THR A 506 87.15 -22.81 -41.72
CA THR A 506 87.70 -24.03 -42.38
C THR A 506 87.39 -25.33 -41.64
N THR A 507 86.83 -25.26 -40.42
CA THR A 507 86.25 -26.38 -39.68
C THR A 507 84.99 -25.86 -38.95
N PRO A 508 83.78 -26.11 -39.47
CA PRO A 508 82.56 -25.62 -38.84
C PRO A 508 82.35 -26.30 -37.48
N THR A 509 82.16 -25.50 -36.43
CA THR A 509 81.76 -25.94 -35.10
C THR A 509 80.28 -25.69 -34.89
N THR A 510 79.57 -26.69 -34.39
CA THR A 510 78.17 -26.59 -33.96
C THR A 510 78.12 -26.12 -32.51
N GLY A 511 77.31 -25.11 -32.23
CA GLY A 511 77.03 -24.62 -30.88
C GLY A 511 75.53 -24.63 -30.59
N THR A 512 75.18 -24.58 -29.31
CA THR A 512 73.78 -24.57 -28.84
C THR A 512 73.58 -23.46 -27.82
N LEU A 513 72.47 -22.73 -27.94
CA LEU A 513 72.00 -21.75 -26.98
C LEU A 513 70.70 -22.26 -26.35
N ASN A 514 70.62 -22.22 -25.02
CA ASN A 514 69.39 -22.47 -24.27
C ASN A 514 68.75 -21.11 -23.97
N LEU A 515 67.64 -20.82 -24.66
CA LEU A 515 66.91 -19.58 -24.54
C LEU A 515 65.79 -19.75 -23.51
N LYS A 516 65.62 -18.75 -22.66
CA LYS A 516 64.62 -18.76 -21.59
C LYS A 516 63.76 -17.51 -21.65
N ASP A 517 62.49 -17.68 -21.27
CA ASP A 517 61.53 -16.61 -21.05
C ASP A 517 61.38 -15.64 -22.24
N LEU A 518 61.37 -16.17 -23.47
CA LEU A 518 61.07 -15.37 -24.66
C LEU A 518 59.57 -15.08 -24.68
N VAL A 519 59.18 -13.80 -24.77
CA VAL A 519 57.78 -13.35 -24.67
C VAL A 519 57.28 -12.72 -25.96
N MET A 520 56.02 -13.03 -26.31
CA MET A 520 55.17 -12.25 -27.21
C MET A 520 53.74 -12.17 -26.67
N ASP A 521 53.00 -11.17 -27.15
CA ASP A 521 51.59 -10.97 -26.86
C ASP A 521 50.85 -10.52 -28.13
N ASN A 522 49.52 -10.64 -28.12
CA ASN A 522 48.65 -10.17 -29.20
C ASN A 522 47.90 -8.88 -28.81
N THR A 523 48.45 -8.05 -27.91
CA THR A 523 47.76 -6.85 -27.42
C THR A 523 47.39 -5.90 -28.57
N ALA A 524 48.25 -5.82 -29.60
CA ALA A 524 48.04 -5.01 -30.80
C ALA A 524 47.02 -5.62 -31.79
N SER A 525 46.66 -6.89 -31.65
CA SER A 525 45.75 -7.61 -32.55
C SER A 525 45.03 -8.74 -31.77
N PRO A 526 44.11 -8.38 -30.85
CA PRO A 526 43.39 -9.36 -30.05
C PRO A 526 42.48 -10.24 -30.92
N PHE A 527 42.06 -11.40 -30.40
CA PHE A 527 40.90 -12.08 -30.97
C PHE A 527 39.68 -11.18 -30.78
N GLU A 528 38.93 -10.91 -31.84
CA GLU A 528 37.82 -9.96 -31.81
C GLU A 528 36.56 -10.56 -32.46
N TYR A 529 35.49 -10.63 -31.68
CA TYR A 529 34.12 -10.82 -32.15
C TYR A 529 33.48 -9.44 -32.23
N THR A 530 33.00 -9.07 -33.40
CA THR A 530 32.41 -7.75 -33.66
C THR A 530 30.93 -7.86 -33.96
N ASP A 531 30.15 -6.95 -33.39
CA ASP A 531 28.76 -6.58 -33.73
C ASP A 531 27.91 -7.70 -34.34
N GLN A 532 27.24 -8.47 -33.48
CA GLN A 532 26.34 -9.54 -33.89
C GLN A 532 25.16 -9.70 -32.93
N SER A 533 23.99 -9.99 -33.49
CA SER A 533 22.83 -10.48 -32.74
C SER A 533 22.97 -11.97 -32.47
N VAL A 534 22.78 -12.37 -31.23
CA VAL A 534 22.88 -13.76 -30.76
C VAL A 534 21.51 -14.18 -30.21
N THR A 535 21.05 -15.36 -30.61
CA THR A 535 19.79 -15.96 -30.13
C THR A 535 20.09 -17.26 -29.38
N LEU A 536 19.66 -17.35 -28.12
CA LEU A 536 19.66 -18.58 -27.34
C LEU A 536 18.24 -19.13 -27.30
N LYS A 537 18.07 -20.41 -27.63
CA LYS A 537 16.76 -21.05 -27.72
C LYS A 537 16.62 -22.08 -26.62
N PHE A 538 15.78 -21.78 -25.64
CA PHE A 538 15.45 -22.65 -24.51
C PHE A 538 14.21 -23.50 -24.86
N LYS A 539 14.34 -24.34 -25.91
CA LYS A 539 13.21 -25.07 -26.49
C LYS A 539 13.44 -26.56 -26.66
N GLU A 540 12.34 -27.31 -26.73
CA GLU A 540 12.29 -28.77 -26.83
C GLU A 540 12.45 -29.30 -28.28
N GLU A 541 13.60 -29.09 -28.94
CA GLU A 541 13.76 -29.60 -30.33
C GLU A 541 14.10 -31.12 -30.43
N ASP A 542 14.65 -31.76 -29.40
CA ASP A 542 15.00 -33.21 -29.43
C ASP A 542 15.09 -33.84 -28.02
N ALA A 543 14.18 -34.78 -27.67
CA ALA A 543 13.94 -35.29 -26.30
C ALA A 543 15.13 -35.92 -25.54
N ALA A 544 16.26 -36.18 -26.21
CA ALA A 544 17.43 -36.82 -25.61
C ALA A 544 18.53 -35.83 -25.16
N SER A 545 18.41 -34.54 -25.47
CA SER A 545 19.45 -33.52 -25.21
C SER A 545 18.92 -32.16 -24.77
N GLN A 546 17.70 -32.10 -24.22
CA GLN A 546 17.00 -30.85 -23.90
C GLN A 546 17.54 -30.17 -22.64
N PRO A 547 17.62 -28.82 -22.62
CA PRO A 547 17.74 -28.09 -21.36
C PRO A 547 16.44 -28.28 -20.58
N ALA A 548 16.54 -28.67 -19.31
CA ALA A 548 15.39 -28.89 -18.44
C ALA A 548 15.54 -28.04 -17.18
N TRP A 549 14.42 -27.56 -16.65
CA TRP A 549 14.40 -26.90 -15.36
C TRP A 549 14.94 -27.84 -14.29
N ASN A 550 16.01 -27.41 -13.61
CA ASN A 550 16.61 -28.13 -12.51
C ASN A 550 16.64 -27.22 -11.28
N ALA A 551 15.90 -27.59 -10.25
CA ALA A 551 15.80 -26.83 -8.99
C ALA A 551 15.49 -25.32 -9.20
N GLY A 552 14.64 -25.02 -10.20
CA GLY A 552 14.23 -23.65 -10.55
C GLY A 552 15.19 -22.91 -11.50
N TYR A 553 16.19 -23.59 -12.06
CA TYR A 553 17.16 -22.98 -12.99
C TYR A 553 17.13 -23.66 -14.36
N LEU A 554 17.35 -22.87 -15.41
CA LEU A 554 17.44 -23.35 -16.80
C LEU A 554 18.60 -22.68 -17.51
N VAL A 555 19.56 -23.46 -17.98
CA VAL A 555 20.78 -22.94 -18.61
C VAL A 555 20.85 -23.39 -20.07
N TYR A 556 21.31 -22.49 -20.93
CA TYR A 556 21.59 -22.80 -22.33
C TYR A 556 22.81 -22.06 -22.84
N ALA A 557 23.44 -22.60 -23.89
CA ALA A 557 24.59 -21.99 -24.54
C ALA A 557 24.45 -22.04 -26.07
N THR A 558 24.74 -20.91 -26.73
CA THR A 558 24.79 -20.82 -28.19
C THR A 558 26.18 -20.37 -28.65
N GLU A 559 26.68 -20.97 -29.72
CA GLU A 559 27.94 -20.57 -30.34
C GLU A 559 27.84 -19.20 -30.99
N LEU A 560 28.86 -18.37 -30.75
CA LEU A 560 29.03 -17.10 -31.43
C LEU A 560 29.47 -17.33 -32.88
N THR A 561 29.07 -16.42 -33.77
CA THR A 561 29.61 -16.40 -35.13
C THR A 561 31.11 -16.21 -35.07
N ALA A 562 31.85 -17.03 -35.82
CA ALA A 562 33.31 -17.07 -35.79
C ALA A 562 33.94 -15.66 -35.91
N PRO A 563 35.03 -15.40 -35.18
CA PRO A 563 35.70 -14.11 -35.22
C PRO A 563 36.33 -13.88 -36.60
N THR A 564 36.60 -12.62 -36.93
CA THR A 564 37.28 -12.25 -38.20
C THR A 564 38.65 -12.94 -38.35
N THR A 565 39.29 -13.27 -37.22
CA THR A 565 40.53 -14.04 -37.14
C THR A 565 40.35 -15.17 -36.13
N SER A 566 40.36 -16.43 -36.58
CA SER A 566 40.21 -17.62 -35.73
C SER A 566 41.54 -18.26 -35.31
N GLU A 567 42.66 -17.79 -35.86
CA GLU A 567 44.02 -18.25 -35.53
C GLU A 567 44.97 -17.06 -35.39
N ILE A 568 45.79 -17.07 -34.33
CA ILE A 568 46.86 -16.09 -34.13
C ILE A 568 48.19 -16.83 -34.01
N ASP A 569 49.17 -16.35 -34.77
CA ASP A 569 50.53 -16.88 -34.80
C ASP A 569 51.46 -15.98 -33.97
N PHE A 570 52.02 -16.53 -32.90
CA PHE A 570 53.10 -15.92 -32.13
C PHE A 570 54.43 -16.40 -32.71
N ASP A 571 54.97 -15.64 -33.68
CA ASP A 571 56.19 -15.99 -34.42
C ASP A 571 57.50 -15.55 -33.71
N PHE A 572 58.17 -16.50 -33.06
CA PHE A 572 59.41 -16.24 -32.31
C PHE A 572 60.66 -16.14 -33.19
N THR A 573 60.54 -16.25 -34.53
CA THR A 573 61.68 -16.22 -35.46
C THR A 573 62.59 -15.02 -35.23
N SER A 574 62.01 -13.82 -35.08
CA SER A 574 62.79 -12.59 -34.84
C SER A 574 63.48 -12.57 -33.46
N LYS A 575 62.86 -13.16 -32.44
CA LYS A 575 63.41 -13.28 -31.09
C LYS A 575 64.59 -14.25 -31.07
N PHE A 576 64.43 -15.45 -31.65
CA PHE A 576 65.52 -16.42 -31.79
C PHE A 576 66.70 -15.84 -32.59
N GLN A 577 66.42 -15.10 -33.67
CA GLN A 577 67.47 -14.43 -34.45
C GLN A 577 68.17 -13.32 -33.66
N SER A 578 67.43 -12.57 -32.83
CA SER A 578 68.02 -11.55 -31.96
C SER A 578 68.93 -12.18 -30.91
N GLU A 579 68.53 -13.30 -30.31
CA GLU A 579 69.34 -14.03 -29.33
C GLU A 579 70.57 -14.69 -29.96
N LEU A 580 70.46 -15.20 -31.19
CA LEU A 580 71.61 -15.68 -31.95
C LEU A 580 72.65 -14.57 -32.11
N THR A 581 72.19 -13.37 -32.49
CA THR A 581 73.07 -12.23 -32.77
C THR A 581 73.71 -11.68 -31.49
N SER A 582 73.02 -11.76 -30.36
CA SER A 582 73.49 -11.23 -29.07
C SER A 582 74.42 -12.20 -28.32
N GLN A 583 74.17 -13.52 -28.40
CA GLN A 583 74.86 -14.51 -27.57
C GLN A 583 75.85 -15.40 -28.35
N ALA A 584 75.66 -15.59 -29.66
CA ALA A 584 76.54 -16.45 -30.46
C ALA A 584 77.77 -15.68 -30.99
N PRO A 585 78.87 -16.39 -31.32
CA PRO A 585 80.03 -15.78 -31.98
C PRO A 585 79.67 -15.09 -33.30
N ALA A 586 80.34 -13.98 -33.62
CA ALA A 586 80.11 -13.22 -34.85
C ALA A 586 80.24 -14.11 -36.10
N GLY A 587 79.23 -14.07 -36.98
CA GLY A 587 79.16 -14.93 -38.17
C GLY A 587 78.52 -16.31 -37.95
N ALA A 588 77.89 -16.54 -36.79
CA ALA A 588 77.05 -17.71 -36.55
C ALA A 588 75.78 -17.68 -37.41
N MET A 589 75.41 -18.82 -37.99
CA MET A 589 74.15 -19.04 -38.71
C MET A 589 73.33 -20.12 -38.02
N ALA A 590 72.03 -19.88 -37.85
CA ALA A 590 71.10 -20.87 -37.30
C ALA A 590 71.02 -22.10 -38.20
N THR A 591 70.89 -23.27 -37.58
CA THR A 591 70.71 -24.57 -38.28
C THR A 591 69.40 -25.24 -37.89
N SER A 592 68.98 -25.09 -36.63
CA SER A 592 67.66 -25.49 -36.17
C SER A 592 67.30 -24.74 -34.88
N ALA A 593 66.02 -24.57 -34.64
CA ALA A 593 65.48 -24.09 -33.37
C ALA A 593 64.28 -24.95 -32.97
N VAL A 594 64.10 -25.15 -31.68
CA VAL A 594 62.96 -25.88 -31.13
C VAL A 594 62.42 -25.10 -29.94
N ILE A 595 61.10 -24.93 -29.89
CA ILE A 595 60.42 -24.52 -28.68
C ILE A 595 60.27 -25.77 -27.79
N ASP A 596 60.98 -25.78 -26.67
CA ASP A 596 61.00 -26.90 -25.73
C ASP A 596 59.81 -26.85 -24.78
N GLU A 597 59.40 -25.65 -24.35
CA GLU A 597 58.30 -25.44 -23.41
C GLU A 597 57.55 -24.14 -23.71
N VAL A 598 56.24 -24.13 -23.43
CA VAL A 598 55.32 -23.01 -23.67
C VAL A 598 54.49 -22.75 -22.43
N LYS A 599 54.36 -21.47 -22.06
CA LYS A 599 53.39 -20.96 -21.09
C LYS A 599 52.43 -20.01 -21.81
N ILE A 600 51.13 -20.20 -21.61
CA ILE A 600 50.06 -19.37 -22.23
C ILE A 600 49.27 -18.69 -21.11
N GLU A 601 49.18 -17.37 -21.17
CA GLU A 601 48.48 -16.54 -20.20
C GLU A 601 47.39 -15.73 -20.92
N VAL A 602 46.15 -15.77 -20.44
CA VAL A 602 45.10 -14.82 -20.84
C VAL A 602 45.37 -13.53 -20.07
N LEU A 603 45.66 -12.44 -20.78
CA LEU A 603 45.94 -11.14 -20.19
C LEU A 603 44.66 -10.40 -19.81
N SER A 604 43.66 -10.42 -20.69
CA SER A 604 42.36 -9.81 -20.45
C SER A 604 41.29 -10.39 -21.37
N GLY A 605 40.06 -10.44 -20.88
CA GLY A 605 38.85 -10.50 -21.69
C GLY A 605 38.10 -9.18 -21.54
N LYS A 606 37.70 -8.53 -22.64
CA LYS A 606 36.89 -7.30 -22.61
C LYS A 606 35.67 -7.50 -23.50
N PHE A 607 34.46 -7.26 -22.99
CA PHE A 607 33.24 -7.37 -23.80
C PHE A 607 32.35 -6.14 -23.67
N LYS A 608 31.45 -6.00 -24.64
CA LYS A 608 30.37 -5.01 -24.68
C LYS A 608 29.10 -5.69 -25.16
N LEU A 609 28.08 -5.68 -24.31
CA LEU A 609 26.72 -6.10 -24.63
C LEU A 609 25.85 -4.85 -24.89
N GLY A 610 24.79 -5.03 -25.67
CA GLY A 610 23.70 -4.09 -25.82
C GLY A 610 22.50 -4.51 -24.99
N GLY A 611 21.30 -4.21 -25.47
CA GLY A 611 20.06 -4.69 -24.87
C GLY A 611 19.99 -6.22 -24.97
N ILE A 612 19.43 -6.82 -23.94
CA ILE A 612 19.15 -8.26 -23.88
C ILE A 612 17.66 -8.38 -23.56
N THR A 613 16.94 -9.21 -24.29
CA THR A 613 15.53 -9.47 -24.01
C THR A 613 15.24 -10.95 -24.04
N LEU A 614 14.43 -11.41 -23.11
CA LEU A 614 13.86 -12.73 -23.08
C LEU A 614 12.46 -12.66 -23.67
N MET A 615 12.18 -13.52 -24.64
CA MET A 615 10.90 -13.63 -25.33
C MET A 615 10.23 -14.94 -24.98
N ASP A 616 8.93 -14.92 -24.73
CA ASP A 616 8.07 -16.10 -24.82
C ASP A 616 7.66 -16.30 -26.29
N VAL A 617 7.99 -17.48 -26.83
CA VAL A 617 7.80 -17.82 -28.23
C VAL A 617 6.82 -18.98 -28.34
N HIS A 618 5.81 -18.80 -29.18
CA HIS A 618 4.82 -19.82 -29.50
C HIS A 618 4.96 -20.27 -30.95
N ASP A 619 5.30 -21.54 -31.15
CA ASP A 619 5.55 -22.13 -32.48
C ASP A 619 4.33 -22.08 -33.42
N SER A 620 3.10 -22.09 -32.88
CA SER A 620 1.87 -22.11 -33.67
C SER A 620 1.32 -20.73 -34.06
N ASP A 621 1.73 -19.66 -33.36
CA ASP A 621 1.15 -18.32 -33.55
C ASP A 621 2.09 -17.19 -33.11
N GLN A 622 2.75 -16.54 -34.07
CA GLN A 622 3.64 -15.40 -33.81
C GLN A 622 2.94 -14.18 -33.20
N SER A 623 1.61 -14.06 -33.32
CA SER A 623 0.87 -12.96 -32.70
C SER A 623 0.81 -13.07 -31.17
N LYS A 624 1.13 -14.26 -30.64
CA LYS A 624 1.21 -14.52 -29.20
C LYS A 624 2.61 -14.34 -28.63
N HIS A 625 3.62 -13.98 -29.43
CA HIS A 625 4.95 -13.72 -28.88
C HIS A 625 4.94 -12.43 -28.06
N PHE A 626 5.65 -12.43 -26.94
CA PHE A 626 5.84 -11.23 -26.12
C PHE A 626 7.16 -11.31 -25.38
N GLY A 627 7.70 -10.14 -25.02
CA GLY A 627 8.83 -10.04 -24.13
C GLY A 627 8.41 -10.36 -22.70
N VAL A 628 9.23 -11.11 -21.98
CA VAL A 628 8.98 -11.45 -20.56
C VAL A 628 10.00 -10.79 -19.64
N ASP A 629 11.20 -10.49 -20.14
CA ASP A 629 12.24 -9.80 -19.39
C ASP A 629 13.15 -8.96 -20.32
N PHE A 630 13.75 -7.90 -19.78
CA PHE A 630 14.66 -7.02 -20.50
C PHE A 630 15.80 -6.53 -19.60
N VAL A 631 17.04 -6.61 -20.09
CA VAL A 631 18.23 -6.08 -19.42
C VAL A 631 18.87 -4.99 -20.27
N ARG A 632 19.00 -3.80 -19.67
CA ARG A 632 19.74 -2.65 -20.18
C ARG A 632 21.20 -2.79 -19.76
N TRP A 633 21.98 -3.48 -20.58
CA TRP A 633 23.43 -3.53 -20.38
C TRP A 633 24.06 -2.22 -20.85
N ASP A 634 24.46 -1.36 -19.90
CA ASP A 634 25.02 -0.05 -20.21
C ASP A 634 26.36 -0.14 -20.96
N ASP A 635 26.67 0.86 -21.79
CA ASP A 635 27.94 0.92 -22.53
C ASP A 635 29.06 1.37 -21.58
N PRO A 636 30.00 0.50 -21.16
CA PRO A 636 31.15 0.94 -20.42
C PRO A 636 32.15 1.46 -21.45
N ALA A 637 32.30 2.78 -21.51
CA ALA A 637 33.28 3.45 -22.34
C ALA A 637 34.73 2.96 -22.14
N ASP A 638 35.05 2.15 -21.11
CA ASP A 638 36.41 1.73 -20.76
C ASP A 638 36.68 0.20 -20.75
N GLY A 639 35.70 -0.63 -21.15
CA GLY A 639 35.83 -2.09 -21.04
C GLY A 639 35.68 -2.61 -19.60
N LEU A 640 35.83 -3.93 -19.41
CA LEU A 640 35.88 -4.52 -18.07
C LEU A 640 36.91 -3.77 -17.22
N PRO A 641 36.70 -3.62 -15.89
CA PRO A 641 37.77 -3.15 -15.02
C PRO A 641 39.03 -3.93 -15.38
N GLU A 642 40.14 -3.23 -15.59
CA GLU A 642 41.44 -3.87 -15.84
C GLU A 642 41.76 -4.73 -14.63
N THR A 643 41.26 -5.95 -14.65
CA THR A 643 41.67 -6.96 -13.69
C THR A 643 43.09 -7.27 -14.11
N ASP A 644 44.06 -7.05 -13.22
CA ASP A 644 45.41 -7.64 -13.34
C ASP A 644 45.36 -9.19 -13.26
N ALA A 645 44.16 -9.80 -13.38
CA ALA A 645 43.90 -11.21 -13.28
C ALA A 645 44.29 -11.91 -14.59
N ALA A 646 45.60 -12.10 -14.75
CA ALA A 646 46.11 -13.00 -15.77
C ALA A 646 45.72 -14.46 -15.41
N LEU A 647 45.03 -15.15 -16.32
CA LEU A 647 44.76 -16.57 -16.16
C LEU A 647 45.84 -17.36 -16.90
N THR A 648 46.61 -18.17 -16.17
CA THR A 648 47.54 -19.11 -16.81
C THR A 648 46.80 -20.38 -17.21
N LEU A 649 46.67 -20.59 -18.52
CA LEU A 649 46.02 -21.77 -19.07
C LEU A 649 46.88 -23.00 -18.84
N PHE A 650 46.22 -24.14 -18.66
CA PHE A 650 46.88 -25.43 -18.47
C PHE A 650 47.81 -25.44 -17.24
N SER A 651 47.54 -24.64 -16.20
CA SER A 651 48.38 -24.58 -14.98
C SER A 651 48.15 -25.75 -14.01
N ASN A 652 47.04 -26.47 -14.16
CA ASN A 652 46.70 -27.61 -13.31
C ASN A 652 47.72 -28.75 -13.43
N ALA A 653 48.24 -29.26 -12.31
CA ALA A 653 49.26 -30.31 -12.26
C ALA A 653 48.88 -31.61 -13.00
N ASN A 654 47.58 -31.88 -13.18
CA ASN A 654 47.10 -33.10 -13.82
C ASN A 654 47.02 -33.02 -15.36
N VAL A 655 47.28 -31.86 -15.97
CA VAL A 655 47.31 -31.75 -17.44
C VAL A 655 48.49 -32.55 -18.00
N PRO A 656 48.28 -33.51 -18.92
CA PRO A 656 49.36 -34.28 -19.53
C PRO A 656 50.31 -33.40 -20.34
N GLY A 657 51.59 -33.78 -20.41
CA GLY A 657 52.57 -33.08 -21.26
C GLY A 657 53.22 -31.84 -20.62
N LYS A 658 53.31 -31.80 -19.29
CA LYS A 658 54.01 -30.72 -18.57
C LYS A 658 55.48 -30.59 -18.95
N GLY A 659 55.93 -29.33 -18.99
CA GLY A 659 57.34 -28.99 -19.06
C GLY A 659 58.06 -29.29 -17.73
N THR A 660 59.38 -29.20 -17.79
CA THR A 660 60.32 -29.23 -16.66
C THR A 660 60.41 -27.93 -15.87
N SER A 661 59.98 -26.78 -16.44
CA SER A 661 60.05 -25.46 -15.77
C SER A 661 58.94 -25.17 -14.77
N GLY A 662 57.95 -26.05 -14.60
CA GLY A 662 56.89 -25.93 -13.61
C GLY A 662 55.51 -26.35 -14.13
N ASN A 663 54.50 -26.32 -13.25
CA ASN A 663 53.13 -26.76 -13.59
C ASN A 663 52.45 -25.87 -14.62
N ASP A 664 52.90 -24.63 -14.77
CA ASP A 664 52.37 -23.63 -15.71
C ASP A 664 52.94 -23.77 -17.14
N TRP A 665 53.85 -24.73 -17.34
CA TRP A 665 54.53 -24.94 -18.61
C TRP A 665 54.10 -26.26 -19.24
N ILE A 666 53.89 -26.24 -20.56
CA ILE A 666 53.62 -27.40 -21.39
C ILE A 666 54.82 -27.65 -22.29
N ALA A 667 55.28 -28.89 -22.38
CA ALA A 667 56.34 -29.25 -23.32
C ALA A 667 55.87 -28.96 -24.75
N GLY A 668 56.70 -28.31 -25.56
CA GLY A 668 56.36 -27.93 -26.94
C GLY A 668 55.91 -29.13 -27.78
N SER A 669 56.55 -30.29 -27.59
CA SER A 669 56.18 -31.55 -28.24
C SER A 669 54.79 -32.10 -27.85
N SER A 670 54.23 -31.62 -26.74
CA SER A 670 52.94 -32.07 -26.20
C SER A 670 51.82 -31.06 -26.40
N LEU A 671 52.11 -29.84 -26.89
CA LEU A 671 51.17 -28.74 -26.98
C LEU A 671 49.90 -29.09 -27.76
N ALA A 672 50.03 -29.67 -28.96
CA ALA A 672 48.89 -30.07 -29.78
C ALA A 672 48.10 -31.28 -29.23
N SER A 673 48.69 -32.01 -28.27
CA SER A 673 48.14 -33.26 -27.71
C SER A 673 47.43 -33.09 -26.36
N VAL A 674 47.37 -31.86 -25.82
CA VAL A 674 46.64 -31.56 -24.58
C VAL A 674 45.19 -32.04 -24.73
N PRO A 675 44.62 -32.85 -23.83
CA PRO A 675 43.25 -33.35 -24.00
C PRO A 675 42.21 -32.21 -24.11
N THR A 676 41.19 -32.40 -24.94
CA THR A 676 40.14 -31.39 -25.23
C THR A 676 39.50 -30.80 -23.96
N GLY A 677 39.32 -31.60 -22.91
CA GLY A 677 38.74 -31.12 -21.66
C GLY A 677 39.53 -29.98 -21.00
N TYR A 678 40.85 -29.91 -21.16
CA TYR A 678 41.68 -28.85 -20.55
C TYR A 678 41.82 -27.62 -21.44
N ARG A 679 41.14 -27.57 -22.58
CA ARG A 679 41.24 -26.51 -23.59
C ARG A 679 40.19 -25.42 -23.41
N TYR A 680 39.34 -25.54 -22.39
CA TYR A 680 38.24 -24.63 -22.13
C TYR A 680 38.55 -23.66 -21.00
N PHE A 681 38.12 -22.41 -21.15
CA PHE A 681 38.10 -21.43 -20.08
C PHE A 681 36.85 -20.56 -20.19
N TYR A 682 36.49 -19.90 -19.09
CA TYR A 682 35.26 -19.14 -18.98
C TYR A 682 35.53 -17.73 -18.47
N LEU A 683 34.70 -16.80 -18.94
CA LEU A 683 34.52 -15.47 -18.37
C LEU A 683 33.11 -15.43 -17.77
N GLY A 684 33.01 -15.45 -16.44
CA GLY A 684 31.75 -15.54 -15.70
C GLY A 684 31.72 -14.65 -14.45
N GLY A 685 30.62 -14.71 -13.70
CA GLY A 685 30.36 -13.90 -12.51
C GLY A 685 29.49 -12.69 -12.79
N MET A 686 28.59 -12.79 -13.79
CA MET A 686 27.55 -11.83 -14.10
C MET A 686 26.22 -12.40 -13.60
N GLU A 687 25.79 -11.99 -12.41
CA GLU A 687 24.63 -12.54 -11.70
C GLU A 687 23.64 -11.40 -11.37
N ALA A 688 22.34 -11.60 -11.59
CA ALA A 688 21.31 -10.68 -11.10
C ALA A 688 21.28 -10.71 -9.56
N LYS A 689 20.99 -9.57 -8.91
CA LYS A 689 20.89 -9.49 -7.45
C LYS A 689 19.51 -9.84 -6.92
N ASP A 690 18.46 -9.32 -7.53
CA ASP A 690 17.08 -9.74 -7.32
C ASP A 690 16.52 -10.04 -8.72
N PRO A 691 16.10 -11.27 -9.01
CA PRO A 691 15.54 -11.61 -10.33
C PRO A 691 14.39 -10.71 -10.77
N ARG A 692 13.59 -10.19 -9.83
CA ARG A 692 12.43 -9.31 -10.09
C ARG A 692 12.82 -7.85 -10.35
N GLN A 693 14.11 -7.53 -10.23
CA GLN A 693 14.68 -6.21 -10.50
C GLN A 693 16.08 -6.41 -11.06
N ASN A 694 16.14 -6.77 -12.35
CA ASN A 694 17.36 -7.05 -13.12
C ASN A 694 17.52 -6.11 -14.34
N LEU A 695 16.69 -5.06 -14.46
CA LEU A 695 16.64 -4.20 -15.64
C LEU A 695 17.95 -3.45 -15.91
N ASN A 696 18.64 -2.93 -14.90
CA ASN A 696 19.76 -2.01 -15.07
C ASN A 696 21.12 -2.66 -14.73
N ALA A 697 21.85 -3.14 -15.74
CA ALA A 697 23.21 -3.65 -15.61
C ALA A 697 24.24 -2.57 -15.95
N ASN A 698 25.13 -2.20 -15.02
CA ASN A 698 26.17 -1.20 -15.27
C ASN A 698 27.47 -1.46 -14.48
N ASN A 699 28.52 -0.72 -14.86
CA ASN A 699 29.88 -0.86 -14.31
C ASN A 699 30.18 0.14 -13.18
N LYS A 700 29.17 0.64 -12.47
CA LYS A 700 29.43 1.54 -11.35
C LYS A 700 29.99 0.77 -10.15
N SER A 701 30.81 1.42 -9.35
CA SER A 701 31.46 0.80 -8.20
C SER A 701 30.53 0.57 -7.01
N ASP A 702 29.39 1.26 -6.96
CA ASP A 702 28.39 1.12 -5.90
C ASP A 702 27.41 0.00 -6.24
N SER A 703 27.25 -0.95 -5.32
CA SER A 703 26.32 -2.08 -5.49
C SER A 703 24.85 -1.66 -5.48
N ASN A 704 24.50 -0.45 -5.03
CA ASN A 704 23.11 0.01 -5.04
C ASN A 704 22.71 0.67 -6.35
N GLU A 705 23.68 0.99 -7.23
CA GLU A 705 23.41 1.65 -8.50
C GLU A 705 23.25 0.68 -9.68
N THR A 706 23.36 -0.63 -9.45
CA THR A 706 23.15 -1.66 -10.49
C THR A 706 22.40 -2.86 -9.92
N ASP A 707 21.55 -3.44 -10.77
CA ASP A 707 20.75 -4.61 -10.45
C ASP A 707 21.54 -5.93 -10.56
N TRP A 708 22.77 -5.87 -11.07
CA TRP A 708 23.64 -7.03 -11.33
C TRP A 708 24.88 -7.01 -10.44
N SER A 709 25.57 -8.15 -10.34
CA SER A 709 26.87 -8.32 -9.71
C SER A 709 27.86 -7.27 -10.23
N LEU A 710 28.68 -6.72 -9.33
CA LEU A 710 29.69 -5.73 -9.72
C LEU A 710 30.64 -6.34 -10.75
N PHE A 711 31.02 -5.59 -11.78
CA PHE A 711 31.88 -6.14 -12.84
C PHE A 711 33.30 -6.48 -12.34
N SER A 712 33.69 -6.01 -11.16
CA SER A 712 34.89 -6.47 -10.43
C SER A 712 34.80 -7.93 -9.97
N ASN A 713 33.59 -8.50 -9.89
CA ASN A 713 33.35 -9.91 -9.58
C ASN A 713 33.55 -10.82 -10.79
N ILE A 714 33.58 -10.26 -12.01
CA ILE A 714 33.80 -11.02 -13.25
C ILE A 714 35.22 -11.58 -13.24
N LYS A 715 35.36 -12.90 -13.46
CA LYS A 715 36.64 -13.60 -13.39
C LYS A 715 36.87 -14.50 -14.60
N LEU A 716 38.15 -14.68 -14.92
CA LEU A 716 38.62 -15.69 -15.84
C LEU A 716 38.98 -16.97 -15.07
N VAL A 717 38.44 -18.10 -15.51
CA VAL A 717 38.66 -19.40 -14.88
C VAL A 717 38.96 -20.48 -15.91
N ASP A 718 40.02 -21.24 -15.67
CA ASP A 718 40.39 -22.42 -16.45
C ASP A 718 39.49 -23.60 -16.05
N PHE A 719 39.17 -24.48 -17.00
CA PHE A 719 38.35 -25.65 -16.73
C PHE A 719 39.12 -26.67 -15.88
N ASP A 720 38.75 -26.78 -14.59
CA ASP A 720 39.30 -27.78 -13.67
C ASP A 720 38.28 -28.90 -13.36
N ASN A 721 38.53 -30.10 -13.91
CA ASN A 721 37.73 -31.30 -13.61
C ASN A 721 37.89 -31.82 -12.16
N ALA A 722 38.92 -31.39 -11.41
CA ALA A 722 39.23 -31.90 -10.08
C ALA A 722 38.74 -30.99 -8.94
N LYS A 723 38.46 -29.71 -9.21
CA LYS A 723 37.93 -28.73 -8.25
C LYS A 723 37.04 -27.71 -9.00
N PRO A 724 35.71 -27.83 -8.98
CA PRO A 724 34.85 -26.82 -9.59
C PRO A 724 35.06 -25.48 -8.86
N SER A 725 35.76 -24.55 -9.49
CA SER A 725 35.87 -23.16 -9.02
C SER A 725 34.62 -22.39 -9.45
N LYS A 726 33.90 -21.85 -8.46
CA LYS A 726 32.65 -21.08 -8.58
C LYS A 726 32.88 -19.72 -9.22
N VAL A 727 32.76 -19.63 -10.55
CA VAL A 727 32.67 -18.35 -11.27
C VAL A 727 31.44 -18.28 -12.17
N MET A 728 30.59 -19.30 -12.08
CA MET A 728 29.15 -19.19 -12.24
C MET A 728 28.54 -19.94 -11.07
N SER A 729 27.27 -19.70 -10.76
CA SER A 729 26.47 -20.63 -9.97
C SER A 729 26.19 -21.89 -10.80
N ILE A 730 27.18 -22.46 -11.48
CA ILE A 730 27.11 -23.69 -12.24
C ILE A 730 28.19 -24.58 -11.66
N GLU A 731 27.81 -25.65 -10.96
CA GLU A 731 28.79 -26.62 -10.47
C GLU A 731 29.31 -27.42 -11.65
N MET A 732 30.60 -27.75 -11.63
CA MET A 732 31.16 -28.69 -12.59
C MET A 732 31.58 -29.99 -11.86
N PRO A 733 30.68 -30.97 -11.69
CA PRO A 733 31.04 -32.26 -11.12
C PRO A 733 31.74 -33.16 -12.14
N ALA A 734 32.69 -33.97 -11.69
CA ALA A 734 33.43 -34.96 -12.48
C ALA A 734 32.62 -36.26 -12.71
N PRO A 735 32.61 -36.77 -13.95
CA PRO A 735 32.70 -38.22 -14.15
C PRO A 735 33.90 -38.61 -15.03
N SER A 736 34.54 -39.72 -14.70
CA SER A 736 35.80 -40.16 -15.30
C SER A 736 35.72 -40.65 -16.75
N ASP A 737 34.52 -40.87 -17.31
CA ASP A 737 34.38 -41.81 -18.45
C ASP A 737 33.68 -41.26 -19.71
N MET A 738 33.36 -39.96 -19.79
CA MET A 738 32.65 -39.35 -20.95
C MET A 738 33.56 -38.42 -21.78
N SER A 739 33.20 -38.19 -23.06
CA SER A 739 33.89 -37.24 -23.94
C SER A 739 33.75 -35.81 -23.41
N ALA A 740 34.73 -34.94 -23.67
CA ALA A 740 34.74 -33.57 -23.16
C ALA A 740 33.51 -32.76 -23.62
N ASP A 741 33.11 -32.92 -24.88
CA ASP A 741 31.96 -32.22 -25.46
C ASP A 741 30.62 -32.65 -24.83
N GLN A 742 30.49 -33.93 -24.45
CA GLN A 742 29.28 -34.44 -23.79
C GLN A 742 29.21 -33.99 -22.31
N LYS A 743 30.36 -33.85 -21.64
CA LYS A 743 30.47 -33.31 -20.28
C LYS A 743 30.11 -31.82 -20.20
N VAL A 744 30.45 -31.02 -21.22
CA VAL A 744 30.05 -29.61 -21.28
C VAL A 744 28.52 -29.50 -21.45
N LYS A 745 27.91 -30.34 -22.28
CA LYS A 745 26.45 -30.38 -22.49
C LYS A 745 25.67 -30.82 -21.24
N GLU A 746 26.10 -31.86 -20.54
CA GLU A 746 25.39 -32.37 -19.35
C GLU A 746 25.58 -31.49 -18.09
N ARG A 747 26.64 -30.66 -18.03
CA ARG A 747 26.91 -29.74 -16.90
C ARG A 747 26.22 -28.40 -17.00
N LEU A 748 25.90 -27.94 -18.21
CA LEU A 748 24.99 -26.81 -18.39
C LEU A 748 23.62 -27.14 -17.76
N GLY A 749 23.16 -28.39 -17.78
CA GLY A 749 21.83 -28.77 -17.23
C GLY A 749 21.64 -28.75 -15.70
N ALA A 750 22.57 -28.23 -14.90
CA ALA A 750 22.51 -28.31 -13.43
C ALA A 750 22.72 -26.98 -12.70
N GLY A 751 22.20 -25.87 -13.24
CA GLY A 751 22.23 -24.54 -12.61
C GLY A 751 22.10 -24.60 -11.08
N LEU A 752 22.94 -23.82 -10.38
CA LEU A 752 23.02 -23.74 -8.92
C LEU A 752 22.40 -22.45 -8.41
N ARG A 753 22.33 -22.39 -7.09
CA ARG A 753 22.05 -21.21 -6.31
C ARG A 753 22.91 -20.01 -6.73
N ASN A 754 22.25 -19.02 -7.32
CA ASN A 754 22.77 -17.66 -7.51
C ASN A 754 23.37 -17.16 -6.19
N THR A 755 24.65 -16.77 -6.21
CA THR A 755 25.39 -16.41 -5.00
C THR A 755 25.24 -14.96 -4.62
N ASP A 756 24.95 -14.09 -5.58
CA ASP A 756 24.65 -12.68 -5.37
C ASP A 756 23.17 -12.41 -5.09
N ALA A 757 22.27 -13.33 -5.48
CA ALA A 757 20.84 -13.27 -5.21
C ALA A 757 20.43 -14.05 -3.96
N ASN A 758 20.85 -13.56 -2.79
CA ASN A 758 20.33 -14.07 -1.53
C ASN A 758 19.56 -12.94 -0.81
N PRO A 759 18.22 -13.08 -0.63
CA PRO A 759 17.40 -12.08 0.05
C PRO A 759 17.85 -11.84 1.50
N ASN A 760 18.54 -12.83 2.09
CA ASN A 760 19.02 -12.79 3.46
C ASN A 760 20.44 -12.24 3.63
N SER A 761 21.18 -11.97 2.54
CA SER A 761 22.54 -11.45 2.67
C SER A 761 22.77 -10.17 1.88
N LYS A 762 22.82 -9.05 2.60
CA LYS A 762 23.96 -8.11 2.55
C LYS A 762 23.91 -7.08 3.70
N ASP A 763 24.97 -7.19 4.52
CA ASP A 763 25.62 -6.24 5.43
C ASP A 763 24.88 -5.52 6.57
N ALA A 764 24.83 -6.23 7.71
CA ALA A 764 25.56 -5.74 8.89
C ALA A 764 26.77 -6.66 9.13
N ALA A 765 27.98 -6.12 9.00
CA ALA A 765 29.26 -6.79 9.25
C ALA A 765 29.19 -7.88 10.35
N GLY A 766 29.05 -9.15 9.94
CA GLY A 766 29.08 -10.31 10.84
C GLY A 766 27.98 -10.38 11.91
N GLY A 767 26.84 -9.70 11.72
CA GLY A 767 25.71 -9.72 12.67
C GLY A 767 24.67 -10.81 12.36
N THR A 768 23.95 -11.26 13.38
CA THR A 768 22.75 -12.12 13.30
C THR A 768 21.46 -11.31 13.19
N ALA A 769 21.54 -10.01 12.90
CA ALA A 769 20.41 -9.09 12.86
C ALA A 769 20.04 -8.78 11.41
N PHE A 770 18.74 -8.81 11.10
CA PHE A 770 18.19 -8.43 9.79
C PHE A 770 18.44 -6.95 9.51
N ASP A 771 18.76 -6.62 8.26
CA ASP A 771 18.88 -5.24 7.81
C ASP A 771 17.48 -4.67 7.54
N SER A 772 17.12 -3.59 8.24
CA SER A 772 15.81 -2.93 8.15
C SER A 772 15.52 -2.32 6.77
N ARG A 773 16.49 -2.36 5.85
CA ARG A 773 16.37 -1.85 4.49
C ARG A 773 15.86 -2.89 3.48
N TYR A 774 15.58 -4.13 3.90
CA TYR A 774 15.12 -5.20 3.01
C TYR A 774 13.95 -5.99 3.63
N ASP A 775 13.17 -6.66 2.77
CA ASP A 775 12.15 -7.60 3.23
C ASP A 775 12.82 -8.85 3.79
N VAL A 776 12.40 -9.25 4.99
CA VAL A 776 12.92 -10.45 5.63
C VAL A 776 12.24 -11.68 5.03
N GLU A 777 13.04 -12.58 4.46
CA GLU A 777 12.61 -13.84 3.86
C GLU A 777 13.27 -15.04 4.55
N PHE A 778 12.64 -16.22 4.58
CA PHE A 778 13.30 -17.43 5.11
C PHE A 778 14.10 -18.18 4.06
N ALA A 779 13.63 -18.16 2.81
CA ALA A 779 14.35 -18.75 1.70
C ALA A 779 15.66 -17.99 1.49
N THR A 780 16.75 -18.73 1.36
CA THR A 780 18.07 -18.15 1.11
C THR A 780 18.42 -18.20 -0.39
N ASP A 781 17.61 -18.93 -1.15
CA ASP A 781 17.68 -19.06 -2.59
C ASP A 781 16.33 -18.61 -3.16
N PRO A 782 16.29 -17.67 -4.12
CA PRO A 782 15.06 -17.18 -4.71
C PRO A 782 14.38 -18.20 -5.63
N ALA A 783 15.11 -19.20 -6.14
CA ALA A 783 14.53 -20.17 -7.05
C ALA A 783 13.46 -21.04 -6.36
N TRP A 784 12.37 -21.31 -7.08
CA TRP A 784 11.35 -22.20 -6.59
C TRP A 784 11.88 -23.64 -6.50
N ARG A 785 12.12 -24.11 -5.27
CA ARG A 785 12.66 -25.45 -4.99
C ARG A 785 11.77 -26.19 -4.01
N GLY A 786 11.21 -27.32 -4.44
CA GLY A 786 10.41 -28.17 -3.56
C GLY A 786 8.97 -27.71 -3.39
N SER A 787 8.41 -28.02 -2.21
CA SER A 787 7.03 -27.76 -1.82
C SER A 787 6.91 -27.35 -0.35
N ALA A 788 8.01 -26.93 0.28
CA ALA A 788 8.06 -26.56 1.68
C ALA A 788 8.11 -25.03 1.79
N ASP A 789 7.25 -24.44 2.62
CA ASP A 789 7.09 -22.96 2.70
C ASP A 789 8.38 -22.20 3.07
N ASP A 790 9.35 -22.86 3.72
CA ASP A 790 10.65 -22.28 4.09
C ASP A 790 11.71 -22.34 2.97
N GLU A 791 11.40 -23.05 1.87
CA GLU A 791 12.23 -23.12 0.65
C GLU A 791 11.81 -22.11 -0.42
N HIS A 792 10.76 -21.31 -0.16
CA HIS A 792 10.18 -20.37 -1.13
C HIS A 792 10.15 -18.93 -0.60
N LEU A 793 10.29 -17.95 -1.49
CA LEU A 793 10.11 -16.54 -1.12
C LEU A 793 8.64 -16.29 -0.84
N SER A 794 8.33 -15.66 0.29
CA SER A 794 6.96 -15.27 0.59
C SER A 794 6.44 -14.23 -0.41
N THR A 795 7.34 -13.37 -0.93
CA THR A 795 7.04 -12.35 -1.94
C THR A 795 7.10 -12.84 -3.39
N ALA A 796 7.29 -14.14 -3.65
CA ALA A 796 7.19 -14.72 -5.01
C ALA A 796 5.76 -15.12 -5.35
N PHE A 797 4.82 -14.20 -5.14
CA PHE A 797 3.43 -14.35 -5.54
C PHE A 797 3.07 -13.27 -6.55
N ILE A 798 2.41 -13.69 -7.61
CA ILE A 798 1.83 -12.84 -8.65
C ILE A 798 0.39 -13.34 -8.84
N ARG A 799 -0.58 -12.45 -8.68
CA ARG A 799 -1.99 -12.81 -8.67
C ARG A 799 -2.60 -12.93 -10.06
N ASN A 800 -2.22 -12.03 -10.96
CA ASN A 800 -2.83 -11.81 -12.27
C ASN A 800 -4.36 -11.74 -12.22
N ALA A 801 -4.87 -11.02 -11.21
CA ALA A 801 -6.29 -10.74 -11.00
C ALA A 801 -6.47 -9.62 -9.96
N PRO A 802 -7.65 -8.97 -9.89
CA PRO A 802 -7.94 -8.00 -8.84
C PRO A 802 -7.79 -8.58 -7.43
N MET A 803 -7.24 -7.80 -6.49
CA MET A 803 -6.92 -8.21 -5.11
C MET A 803 -8.14 -8.66 -4.31
N GLU A 804 -7.91 -9.54 -3.32
CA GLU A 804 -8.92 -9.91 -2.32
C GLU A 804 -8.64 -9.25 -0.97
N SER A 805 -7.41 -8.80 -0.73
CA SER A 805 -7.06 -8.15 0.53
C SER A 805 -5.91 -7.15 0.40
N LEU A 806 -5.92 -6.12 1.25
CA LEU A 806 -5.00 -4.99 1.16
C LEU A 806 -3.54 -5.39 1.46
N TRP A 807 -3.32 -6.51 2.14
CA TRP A 807 -1.97 -6.97 2.44
C TRP A 807 -1.22 -7.45 1.19
N GLU A 808 -1.92 -7.78 0.11
CA GLU A 808 -1.31 -8.18 -1.16
C GLU A 808 -0.51 -7.05 -1.81
N LEU A 809 -0.79 -5.78 -1.47
CA LEU A 809 0.06 -4.65 -1.84
C LEU A 809 1.50 -4.84 -1.37
N GLY A 810 1.69 -5.55 -0.26
CA GLY A 810 2.99 -5.90 0.31
C GLY A 810 3.81 -6.89 -0.53
N ALA A 811 3.20 -7.56 -1.51
CA ALA A 811 3.91 -8.40 -2.47
C ALA A 811 4.48 -7.62 -3.67
N ILE A 812 4.04 -6.37 -3.87
CA ILE A 812 4.44 -5.57 -5.04
C ILE A 812 5.88 -5.10 -4.89
N HIS A 813 6.73 -5.46 -5.85
CA HIS A 813 8.15 -5.08 -5.84
C HIS A 813 8.34 -3.55 -5.95
N ARG A 814 9.22 -2.98 -5.11
CA ARG A 814 9.43 -1.52 -4.96
C ARG A 814 10.49 -0.94 -5.89
N GLY A 815 11.02 -1.74 -6.82
CA GLY A 815 12.04 -1.32 -7.80
C GLY A 815 13.46 -1.24 -7.25
N SER A 816 13.73 -1.76 -6.04
CA SER A 816 15.08 -1.95 -5.49
C SER A 816 15.22 -3.38 -5.00
N ALA A 817 16.42 -3.96 -5.14
CA ALA A 817 16.65 -5.37 -4.82
C ALA A 817 16.17 -5.71 -3.39
N TRP A 818 15.35 -6.76 -3.28
CA TRP A 818 14.79 -7.27 -2.03
C TRP A 818 13.94 -6.26 -1.25
N GLN A 819 13.22 -5.40 -1.97
CA GLN A 819 12.23 -4.49 -1.40
C GLN A 819 10.89 -4.62 -2.14
N THR A 820 9.82 -4.86 -1.38
CA THR A 820 8.43 -4.69 -1.77
C THR A 820 7.86 -3.44 -1.11
N LEU A 821 6.59 -3.11 -1.39
CA LEU A 821 5.93 -1.99 -0.73
C LEU A 821 5.82 -2.26 0.76
N ASN A 822 6.50 -1.47 1.58
CA ASN A 822 6.51 -1.71 3.03
C ASN A 822 5.25 -1.11 3.69
N LEU A 823 4.26 -1.94 3.99
CA LEU A 823 3.01 -1.52 4.62
C LEU A 823 3.10 -1.37 6.15
N THR A 824 4.22 -1.76 6.76
CA THR A 824 4.38 -1.79 8.23
C THR A 824 4.55 -0.40 8.87
N SER A 825 4.70 0.66 8.06
CA SER A 825 4.87 2.03 8.53
C SER A 825 4.30 3.03 7.52
N ALA A 826 3.96 4.23 7.97
CA ALA A 826 3.39 5.28 7.13
C ALA A 826 3.92 6.66 7.55
N LYS A 827 5.20 6.90 7.31
CA LYS A 827 5.81 8.22 7.52
C LYS A 827 5.47 9.17 6.38
N LYS A 828 5.52 10.46 6.69
CA LYS A 828 5.31 11.53 5.74
C LYS A 828 6.37 11.50 4.61
N PRO A 829 5.95 11.63 3.34
CA PRO A 829 6.87 11.80 2.23
C PRO A 829 7.87 12.95 2.46
N GLY A 830 9.17 12.68 2.27
CA GLY A 830 10.25 13.61 2.58
C GLY A 830 10.64 13.73 4.06
N SER A 831 10.03 12.94 4.95
CA SER A 831 10.34 12.90 6.39
C SER A 831 10.74 11.49 6.86
N THR A 832 11.59 11.44 7.87
CA THR A 832 11.95 10.18 8.57
C THR A 832 11.41 10.12 10.00
N THR A 833 10.73 11.17 10.46
CA THR A 833 10.26 11.30 11.86
C THR A 833 8.80 11.68 12.00
N GLU A 834 8.20 12.28 10.98
CA GLU A 834 6.81 12.72 11.02
C GLU A 834 5.91 11.66 10.36
N SER A 835 4.77 11.37 10.97
CA SER A 835 3.76 10.48 10.40
C SER A 835 3.00 11.16 9.25
N VAL A 836 2.46 10.39 8.33
CA VAL A 836 1.70 10.89 7.17
C VAL A 836 0.48 11.71 7.61
N GLY A 837 0.21 12.85 6.99
CA GLY A 837 -0.93 13.74 7.32
C GLY A 837 -1.97 13.83 6.20
N ALA A 838 -3.11 14.48 6.46
CA ALA A 838 -4.12 14.71 5.42
C ALA A 838 -3.60 15.64 4.30
N GLU A 839 -2.56 16.46 4.54
CA GLU A 839 -1.90 17.24 3.50
C GLU A 839 -1.10 16.40 2.49
N ASP A 840 -0.67 15.21 2.89
CA ASP A 840 0.12 14.29 2.07
C ASP A 840 -0.78 13.51 1.09
N MET A 841 -2.10 13.59 1.22
CA MET A 841 -3.10 12.97 0.33
C MET A 841 -3.52 13.89 -0.85
N ARG A 842 -2.63 14.79 -1.25
CA ARG A 842 -2.89 15.78 -2.30
C ARG A 842 -3.04 15.15 -3.69
N GLN A 843 -3.88 15.76 -4.52
CA GLN A 843 -4.15 15.27 -5.88
C GLN A 843 -3.06 15.65 -6.89
N SER A 844 -2.51 16.86 -6.78
CA SER A 844 -1.57 17.41 -7.77
C SER A 844 -0.12 17.02 -7.45
N MET A 845 0.17 15.72 -7.38
CA MET A 845 1.51 15.19 -7.15
C MET A 845 2.31 15.10 -8.46
N GLY A 846 3.58 15.47 -8.39
CA GLY A 846 4.54 15.28 -9.48
C GLY A 846 5.46 14.10 -9.21
N TRP A 847 5.92 13.43 -10.27
CA TRP A 847 6.89 12.33 -10.20
C TRP A 847 8.24 12.70 -9.55
N ALA A 848 8.54 14.00 -9.42
CA ALA A 848 9.76 14.51 -8.81
C ALA A 848 9.56 15.06 -7.38
N ASP A 849 8.35 14.93 -6.82
CA ASP A 849 8.09 15.34 -5.43
C ASP A 849 8.86 14.46 -4.44
N SER A 850 9.15 14.99 -3.24
CA SER A 850 9.79 14.22 -2.17
C SER A 850 8.94 13.01 -1.79
N GLY A 851 9.56 11.83 -1.73
CA GLY A 851 8.86 10.55 -1.52
C GLY A 851 9.15 9.90 -0.18
N THR A 852 8.60 8.69 0.01
CA THR A 852 8.82 7.85 1.19
C THR A 852 10.15 7.12 1.10
N SER A 853 10.88 7.06 2.23
CA SER A 853 11.98 6.10 2.38
C SER A 853 11.41 4.72 2.67
N TYR A 854 12.13 3.65 2.31
CA TYR A 854 11.67 2.28 2.58
C TYR A 854 11.46 2.02 4.08
N GLU A 855 12.38 2.49 4.95
CA GLU A 855 12.23 2.44 6.41
C GLU A 855 11.07 3.30 6.95
N GLY A 856 10.71 4.37 6.22
CA GLY A 856 9.55 5.19 6.54
C GLY A 856 8.23 4.48 6.25
N GLY A 857 8.27 3.47 5.40
CA GLY A 857 7.11 2.70 4.94
C GLY A 857 6.25 3.47 3.94
N ASP A 858 5.54 2.68 3.15
CA ASP A 858 4.67 3.12 2.06
C ASP A 858 3.19 3.00 2.44
N GLY A 859 2.88 2.67 3.70
CA GLY A 859 1.53 2.47 4.22
C GLY A 859 0.59 3.68 4.10
N GLY A 860 1.10 4.86 3.72
CA GLY A 860 0.26 5.99 3.32
C GLY A 860 -0.63 5.69 2.10
N ILE A 861 -0.23 4.76 1.22
CA ILE A 861 -1.04 4.30 0.08
C ILE A 861 -2.38 3.71 0.54
N LEU A 862 -2.42 3.09 1.72
CA LEU A 862 -3.60 2.43 2.28
C LEU A 862 -4.73 3.42 2.56
N GLU A 863 -4.46 4.73 2.64
CA GLU A 863 -5.52 5.74 2.75
C GLU A 863 -6.30 5.89 1.43
N GLN A 864 -5.67 5.67 0.28
CA GLN A 864 -6.26 5.96 -1.04
C GLN A 864 -6.90 4.76 -1.72
N VAL A 865 -6.93 3.57 -1.09
CA VAL A 865 -7.36 2.31 -1.73
C VAL A 865 -8.45 1.56 -0.95
N LYS A 866 -9.23 0.75 -1.65
CA LYS A 866 -10.33 -0.10 -1.13
C LYS A 866 -10.50 -1.39 -1.94
N MET A 867 -11.45 -2.24 -1.54
CA MET A 867 -11.68 -3.58 -2.10
C MET A 867 -12.99 -3.75 -2.88
N SER A 868 -13.86 -2.74 -2.95
CA SER A 868 -15.08 -2.79 -3.75
C SER A 868 -15.25 -1.52 -4.58
N ASP A 869 -16.03 -1.59 -5.65
CA ASP A 869 -16.34 -0.44 -6.50
C ASP A 869 -17.45 0.44 -5.89
N ASP A 870 -18.17 -0.03 -4.87
CA ASP A 870 -19.17 0.73 -4.13
C ASP A 870 -18.60 1.98 -3.45
N ALA A 871 -19.35 3.08 -3.53
CA ALA A 871 -18.98 4.34 -2.87
C ALA A 871 -19.18 4.29 -1.33
N TYR A 872 -19.88 3.27 -0.82
CA TYR A 872 -20.18 3.09 0.60
C TYR A 872 -19.99 1.62 1.00
N CYS A 873 -19.52 1.39 2.23
CA CYS A 873 -19.40 0.07 2.84
C CYS A 873 -20.33 -0.08 4.06
N MET A 874 -20.38 -1.29 4.61
CA MET A 874 -21.26 -1.62 5.75
C MET A 874 -20.78 -0.99 7.07
N GLY A 875 -19.59 -0.39 7.10
CA GLY A 875 -19.09 0.31 8.27
C GLY A 875 -17.58 0.22 8.43
N LYS A 876 -17.03 1.12 9.25
CA LYS A 876 -15.63 1.09 9.69
C LYS A 876 -15.54 1.51 11.15
N VAL A 877 -14.57 0.97 11.88
CA VAL A 877 -14.25 1.39 13.24
C VAL A 877 -13.44 2.68 13.17
N ASP A 878 -13.93 3.74 13.83
CA ASP A 878 -13.12 4.94 14.06
C ASP A 878 -12.12 4.69 15.20
N VAL A 879 -10.83 4.71 14.89
CA VAL A 879 -9.76 4.52 15.86
C VAL A 879 -9.71 5.63 16.91
N ASN A 880 -10.17 6.84 16.60
CA ASN A 880 -10.20 7.96 17.54
C ASN A 880 -11.26 7.75 18.63
N MET A 881 -12.36 7.07 18.32
CA MET A 881 -13.41 6.70 19.27
C MET A 881 -12.96 5.63 20.30
N LEU A 882 -11.80 5.00 20.12
CA LEU A 882 -11.23 4.07 21.09
C LEU A 882 -10.39 4.78 22.18
N CYS A 883 -10.10 6.08 22.00
CA CYS A 883 -9.33 6.88 22.94
C CYS A 883 -10.11 7.12 24.25
N GLU A 884 -9.46 7.00 25.41
CA GLU A 884 -10.12 7.29 26.70
C GLU A 884 -10.13 8.78 27.05
N SER A 885 -9.33 9.59 26.35
CA SER A 885 -9.29 11.03 26.57
C SER A 885 -10.58 11.67 26.10
N THR A 886 -11.27 12.33 27.02
CA THR A 886 -12.51 13.07 26.74
C THR A 886 -12.32 14.28 25.82
N SER A 887 -11.07 14.68 25.56
CA SER A 887 -10.74 15.68 24.53
C SER A 887 -10.78 15.12 23.12
N VAL A 888 -10.58 13.81 22.96
CA VAL A 888 -10.62 13.10 21.67
C VAL A 888 -11.97 12.37 21.51
N ASN A 889 -12.39 11.64 22.53
CA ASN A 889 -13.69 10.96 22.61
C ASN A 889 -14.46 11.44 23.86
N PRO A 890 -15.30 12.50 23.74
CA PRO A 890 -16.04 13.07 24.85
C PRO A 890 -16.99 12.11 25.58
N GLU A 891 -17.43 11.05 24.90
CA GLU A 891 -18.41 10.10 25.43
C GLU A 891 -17.80 8.71 25.74
N TYR A 892 -16.47 8.64 25.88
CA TYR A 892 -15.78 7.38 26.14
C TYR A 892 -16.39 6.60 27.31
N SER A 893 -16.45 5.29 27.12
CA SER A 893 -16.91 4.32 28.10
C SER A 893 -16.07 3.05 28.00
N SER A 894 -16.03 2.26 29.08
CA SER A 894 -15.37 0.95 29.07
C SER A 894 -16.01 -0.07 28.11
N TRP A 895 -17.13 0.28 27.46
CA TRP A 895 -17.76 -0.54 26.41
C TRP A 895 -17.10 -0.32 25.05
N ASP A 896 -16.39 0.79 24.86
CA ASP A 896 -15.62 1.08 23.64
C ASP A 896 -14.40 0.17 23.51
N ASP A 897 -13.88 -0.26 24.67
CA ASP A 897 -12.81 -1.25 24.78
C ASP A 897 -13.19 -2.59 24.10
N ASP A 898 -14.46 -2.96 24.12
CA ASP A 898 -14.94 -4.18 23.46
C ASP A 898 -14.87 -4.06 21.92
N VAL A 899 -15.11 -2.87 21.38
CA VAL A 899 -14.97 -2.60 19.93
C VAL A 899 -13.50 -2.70 19.54
N GLY A 900 -12.62 -2.09 20.33
CA GLY A 900 -11.17 -2.20 20.13
C GLY A 900 -10.66 -3.64 20.18
N LYS A 901 -11.21 -4.46 21.09
CA LYS A 901 -10.90 -5.89 21.17
C LYS A 901 -11.40 -6.66 19.94
N ALA A 902 -12.62 -6.37 19.47
CA ALA A 902 -13.24 -7.06 18.33
C ALA A 902 -12.44 -6.89 17.02
N ILE A 903 -11.67 -5.79 16.88
CA ILE A 903 -10.75 -5.56 15.75
C ILE A 903 -9.72 -6.68 15.60
N PHE A 904 -9.32 -7.35 16.68
CA PHE A 904 -8.28 -8.39 16.66
C PHE A 904 -8.83 -9.78 16.94
N TYR A 905 -9.91 -9.89 17.71
CA TYR A 905 -10.43 -11.18 18.14
C TYR A 905 -10.80 -12.09 16.96
N ASN A 906 -10.38 -13.36 17.04
CA ASN A 906 -10.55 -14.41 16.03
C ASN A 906 -9.93 -14.13 14.64
N LEU A 907 -9.14 -13.07 14.49
CA LEU A 907 -8.43 -12.80 13.25
C LEU A 907 -7.41 -13.92 12.99
N LYS A 908 -7.45 -14.47 11.78
CA LYS A 908 -6.52 -15.50 11.31
C LYS A 908 -5.37 -14.90 10.51
N LEU A 909 -4.16 -15.30 10.88
CA LEU A 909 -2.89 -14.89 10.27
C LEU A 909 -2.09 -16.11 9.80
N GLY A 910 -1.25 -15.89 8.80
CA GLY A 910 -0.45 -16.89 8.11
C GLY A 910 -1.11 -17.47 6.87
N HIS A 911 -2.11 -16.80 6.28
CA HIS A 911 -2.65 -17.25 5.00
C HIS A 911 -1.55 -17.15 3.95
N THR A 912 -1.36 -18.20 3.17
CA THR A 912 -0.53 -18.12 1.98
C THR A 912 -1.32 -17.40 0.90
N PHE A 913 -0.62 -16.80 -0.04
CA PHE A 913 -1.29 -16.20 -1.20
C PHE A 913 -2.13 -17.23 -1.99
N GLN A 914 -1.73 -18.51 -1.97
CA GLN A 914 -2.51 -19.61 -2.56
C GLN A 914 -3.88 -19.80 -1.88
N ASN A 915 -4.01 -19.49 -0.59
CA ASN A 915 -5.32 -19.53 0.09
C ASN A 915 -6.33 -18.53 -0.49
N TYR A 916 -5.85 -17.47 -1.14
CA TYR A 916 -6.71 -16.49 -1.83
C TYR A 916 -7.05 -16.93 -3.26
N LEU A 917 -6.16 -17.67 -3.95
CA LEU A 917 -6.46 -18.27 -5.25
C LEU A 917 -7.42 -19.47 -5.16
N ASP A 918 -7.24 -20.32 -4.15
CA ASP A 918 -8.07 -21.49 -3.91
C ASP A 918 -8.75 -21.41 -2.53
N LYS A 919 -9.96 -20.84 -2.55
CA LYS A 919 -10.81 -20.68 -1.36
C LYS A 919 -11.22 -22.02 -0.72
N SER A 920 -11.02 -23.14 -1.41
CA SER A 920 -11.26 -24.49 -0.87
C SER A 920 -10.13 -25.01 0.02
N LEU A 921 -8.96 -24.36 0.01
CA LEU A 921 -7.84 -24.75 0.87
C LEU A 921 -8.21 -24.54 2.34
N PRO A 922 -7.94 -25.54 3.20
CA PRO A 922 -8.32 -25.46 4.59
C PRO A 922 -7.42 -24.48 5.36
N ASP A 923 -8.02 -23.69 6.25
CA ASP A 923 -7.35 -22.77 7.18
C ASP A 923 -6.53 -23.50 8.29
N THR A 924 -5.88 -24.62 7.98
CA THR A 924 -5.18 -25.48 8.94
C THR A 924 -3.78 -24.95 9.22
N GLY A 925 -3.41 -24.79 10.50
CA GLY A 925 -2.08 -24.31 10.90
C GLY A 925 -1.93 -22.78 10.98
N LEU A 926 -3.02 -22.04 10.74
CA LEU A 926 -3.05 -20.58 10.89
C LEU A 926 -2.98 -20.14 12.35
N THR A 927 -2.39 -18.98 12.58
CA THR A 927 -2.38 -18.32 13.89
C THR A 927 -3.72 -17.63 14.10
N VAL A 928 -4.44 -17.99 15.17
CA VAL A 928 -5.71 -17.36 15.54
C VAL A 928 -5.49 -16.44 16.75
N ILE A 929 -5.86 -15.17 16.63
CA ILE A 929 -5.76 -14.24 17.77
C ILE A 929 -6.86 -14.56 18.79
N SER A 930 -6.44 -14.99 19.99
CA SER A 930 -7.34 -15.32 21.10
C SER A 930 -7.98 -14.06 21.74
N ASP A 931 -9.08 -14.24 22.49
CA ASP A 931 -9.71 -13.15 23.26
C ASP A 931 -8.75 -12.54 24.30
N ASP A 932 -7.89 -13.35 24.92
CA ASP A 932 -6.85 -12.89 25.87
C ASP A 932 -5.80 -12.03 25.16
N SER A 933 -5.31 -12.47 23.99
CA SER A 933 -4.38 -11.71 23.17
C SER A 933 -4.97 -10.39 22.67
N ALA A 934 -6.20 -10.43 22.15
CA ALA A 934 -6.90 -9.23 21.68
C ALA A 934 -7.15 -8.23 22.82
N SER A 935 -7.49 -8.71 24.02
CA SER A 935 -7.70 -7.87 25.21
C SER A 935 -6.46 -7.08 25.62
N LYS A 936 -5.26 -7.60 25.31
CA LYS A 936 -4.00 -6.92 25.60
C LYS A 936 -3.73 -5.71 24.68
N ALA A 937 -4.40 -5.60 23.54
CA ALA A 937 -4.31 -4.42 22.66
C ALA A 937 -5.03 -3.19 23.25
N VAL A 938 -6.10 -3.43 24.01
CA VAL A 938 -7.03 -2.38 24.47
C VAL A 938 -6.33 -1.24 25.24
N PRO A 939 -5.42 -1.49 26.21
CA PRO A 939 -4.71 -0.42 26.90
C PRO A 939 -3.93 0.52 25.98
N TYR A 940 -3.46 0.00 24.84
CA TYR A 940 -2.77 0.80 23.82
C TYR A 940 -3.78 1.62 23.02
N LEU A 941 -4.85 0.99 22.52
CA LEU A 941 -5.89 1.67 21.76
C LEU A 941 -6.53 2.85 22.51
N LYS A 942 -6.49 2.85 23.85
CA LYS A 942 -7.03 3.91 24.71
C LYS A 942 -6.18 5.16 24.80
N GLN A 943 -4.91 5.10 24.43
CA GLN A 943 -3.98 6.20 24.63
C GLN A 943 -4.33 7.43 23.76
N SER A 944 -3.97 8.61 24.26
CA SER A 944 -4.25 9.89 23.61
C SER A 944 -3.03 10.58 22.99
N ALA A 945 -1.84 9.98 23.09
CA ALA A 945 -0.64 10.55 22.48
C ALA A 945 -0.81 10.61 20.95
N ASP A 946 -0.50 11.77 20.37
CA ASP A 946 -0.54 12.04 18.93
C ASP A 946 -1.92 11.82 18.27
N ARG A 947 -2.99 11.98 19.06
CA ARG A 947 -4.40 11.95 18.61
C ARG A 947 -5.08 13.33 18.73
N PRO A 948 -6.14 13.61 17.95
CA PRO A 948 -6.81 12.72 16.99
C PRO A 948 -6.00 12.47 15.73
N PHE A 949 -6.13 11.27 15.17
CA PHE A 949 -5.63 10.96 13.83
C PHE A 949 -6.51 11.63 12.77
N GLU A 950 -5.90 12.22 11.75
CA GLU A 950 -6.55 12.81 10.59
C GLU A 950 -6.83 11.77 9.49
N ASN A 951 -6.04 10.69 9.43
CA ASN A 951 -6.18 9.62 8.45
C ASN A 951 -5.85 8.26 9.08
N ARG A 952 -6.30 7.14 8.47
CA ARG A 952 -6.14 5.82 9.08
C ARG A 952 -4.70 5.30 9.00
N ALA A 953 -3.91 5.81 8.06
CA ALA A 953 -2.51 5.42 7.89
C ALA A 953 -1.61 5.92 9.04
N GLN A 954 -1.95 7.04 9.70
CA GLN A 954 -1.25 7.52 10.90
C GLN A 954 -1.18 6.47 12.02
N PHE A 955 -2.19 5.61 12.09
CA PHE A 955 -2.23 4.53 13.05
C PHE A 955 -1.08 3.52 12.90
N LEU A 956 -0.52 3.38 11.69
CA LEU A 956 0.59 2.45 11.40
C LEU A 956 1.90 2.92 12.03
N ASP A 957 2.17 4.23 11.97
CA ASP A 957 3.38 4.82 12.55
C ASP A 957 3.20 5.24 14.02
N TRP A 958 1.95 5.21 14.51
CA TRP A 958 1.63 5.51 15.91
C TRP A 958 2.36 4.55 16.87
N THR A 959 2.92 5.12 17.93
CA THR A 959 3.63 4.37 18.98
C THR A 959 2.86 4.40 20.28
N ASP A 960 2.97 3.32 21.05
CA ASP A 960 2.34 3.19 22.35
C ASP A 960 2.91 4.10 23.46
N GLY A 961 3.87 4.98 23.16
CA GLY A 961 4.51 5.92 24.09
C GLY A 961 5.22 5.33 25.33
N VAL A 962 5.11 4.02 25.58
CA VAL A 962 5.52 3.34 26.82
C VAL A 962 6.60 2.30 26.53
N SER A 963 6.39 1.47 25.52
CA SER A 963 7.26 0.37 25.10
C SER A 963 7.92 0.63 23.74
N GLY A 964 7.48 1.68 23.03
CA GLY A 964 7.83 1.92 21.63
C GLY A 964 7.12 0.95 20.67
N GLY A 965 6.08 0.23 21.15
CA GLY A 965 5.31 -0.71 20.34
C GLY A 965 4.54 0.01 19.23
N LYS A 966 4.49 -0.60 18.04
CA LYS A 966 3.79 -0.06 16.86
C LYS A 966 2.65 -0.99 16.46
N PHE A 967 1.66 -0.48 15.74
CA PHE A 967 0.59 -1.35 15.26
C PHE A 967 1.10 -2.51 14.40
N ALA A 968 2.09 -2.25 13.52
CA ALA A 968 2.67 -3.31 12.69
C ALA A 968 3.22 -4.48 13.52
N ASN A 969 3.75 -4.24 14.73
CA ASN A 969 4.21 -5.29 15.64
C ASN A 969 3.12 -5.96 16.48
N GLY A 970 1.84 -5.73 16.16
CA GLY A 970 0.71 -6.19 16.95
C GLY A 970 0.76 -5.63 18.38
N TYR A 971 1.36 -4.44 18.55
CA TYR A 971 1.75 -3.83 19.83
C TYR A 971 2.78 -4.62 20.65
N GLY A 972 3.34 -5.70 20.12
CA GLY A 972 4.22 -6.63 20.84
C GLY A 972 3.52 -7.42 21.94
N VAL A 973 2.19 -7.27 22.08
CA VAL A 973 1.40 -7.86 23.17
C VAL A 973 0.22 -8.71 22.66
N VAL A 974 -0.34 -8.39 21.48
CA VAL A 974 -1.29 -9.28 20.81
C VAL A 974 -0.57 -10.53 20.31
N ILE A 975 0.68 -10.34 19.89
CA ILE A 975 1.61 -11.37 19.43
C ILE A 975 2.91 -11.13 20.18
N GLU A 976 3.49 -12.17 20.78
CA GLU A 976 4.74 -12.03 21.55
C GLU A 976 5.86 -11.46 20.65
N SER A 977 6.56 -10.40 21.11
CA SER A 977 7.60 -9.69 20.31
C SER A 977 8.64 -10.62 19.69
N ALA A 978 9.12 -11.62 20.44
CA ALA A 978 10.10 -12.59 19.94
C ALA A 978 9.52 -13.49 18.83
N THR A 979 8.21 -13.68 18.78
CA THR A 979 7.53 -14.39 17.69
C THR A 979 7.37 -13.47 16.48
N TYR A 980 6.95 -12.22 16.71
CA TYR A 980 6.77 -11.21 15.65
C TYR A 980 8.07 -10.84 14.93
N GLU A 981 9.18 -10.66 15.66
CA GLU A 981 10.50 -10.31 15.08
C GLU A 981 11.05 -11.40 14.15
N ASN A 982 10.56 -12.63 14.29
CA ASN A 982 10.91 -13.76 13.44
C ASN A 982 9.89 -14.02 12.33
N TRP A 983 8.87 -13.18 12.14
CA TRP A 983 7.90 -13.36 11.04
C TRP A 983 8.47 -12.85 9.72
N PRO A 984 8.17 -13.54 8.60
CA PRO A 984 8.33 -12.98 7.26
C PRO A 984 7.54 -11.68 7.15
N ASP A 985 8.01 -10.78 6.29
CA ASP A 985 7.37 -9.49 6.12
C ASP A 985 5.89 -9.62 5.71
N ALA A 986 5.59 -10.51 4.76
CA ALA A 986 4.23 -10.81 4.31
C ALA A 986 3.23 -11.09 5.46
N LYS A 987 3.64 -11.79 6.53
CA LYS A 987 2.76 -12.06 7.69
C LYS A 987 2.52 -10.81 8.55
N ARG A 988 3.50 -9.92 8.63
CA ARG A 988 3.39 -8.64 9.35
C ARG A 988 2.44 -7.71 8.61
N GLU A 989 2.55 -7.67 7.29
CA GLU A 989 1.69 -6.90 6.41
C GLU A 989 0.27 -7.47 6.31
N GLU A 990 0.10 -8.80 6.43
CA GLU A 990 -1.21 -9.44 6.55
C GLU A 990 -2.02 -8.89 7.73
N LEU A 991 -1.38 -8.76 8.91
CA LEU A 991 -2.01 -8.13 10.08
C LEU A 991 -2.39 -6.68 9.77
N VAL A 992 -1.53 -5.95 9.06
CA VAL A 992 -1.77 -4.55 8.72
C VAL A 992 -2.94 -4.40 7.76
N GLY A 993 -2.90 -5.06 6.60
CA GLY A 993 -3.90 -4.96 5.55
C GLY A 993 -5.29 -5.37 6.03
N LYS A 994 -5.39 -6.48 6.77
CA LYS A 994 -6.68 -6.98 7.31
C LYS A 994 -7.29 -6.06 8.36
N THR A 995 -6.46 -5.38 9.14
CA THR A 995 -6.94 -4.48 10.17
C THR A 995 -7.32 -3.14 9.57
N ILE A 996 -6.42 -2.51 8.81
CA ILE A 996 -6.61 -1.15 8.29
C ILE A 996 -7.82 -1.04 7.35
N ASN A 997 -8.17 -2.12 6.66
CA ASN A 997 -9.36 -2.16 5.81
C ASN A 997 -10.64 -1.78 6.58
N LEU A 998 -10.69 -2.16 7.86
CA LEU A 998 -11.81 -1.97 8.78
C LEU A 998 -11.74 -0.66 9.56
N LEU A 999 -10.64 0.08 9.44
CA LEU A 999 -10.38 1.29 10.21
C LEU A 999 -10.69 2.53 9.40
N LYS A 1000 -11.03 3.59 10.13
CA LYS A 1000 -11.06 4.98 9.69
C LYS A 1000 -10.60 5.88 10.82
N ALA A 1001 -10.33 7.16 10.53
CA ALA A 1001 -9.88 8.13 11.52
C ALA A 1001 -10.59 9.50 11.42
N ASP A 1002 -11.04 9.88 10.23
CA ASP A 1002 -11.68 11.17 9.99
C ASP A 1002 -13.19 11.14 10.25
N VAL A 1003 -13.74 12.32 10.55
CA VAL A 1003 -15.19 12.52 10.57
C VAL A 1003 -15.72 12.41 9.15
N SER A 1004 -16.46 11.32 8.87
CA SER A 1004 -17.05 11.10 7.54
C SER A 1004 -17.89 12.29 7.08
N PRO A 1005 -18.02 12.53 5.75
CA PRO A 1005 -19.06 13.35 5.18
C PRO A 1005 -20.41 12.96 5.79
N SER A 1006 -20.88 13.75 6.76
CA SER A 1006 -21.87 13.25 7.70
C SER A 1006 -23.22 13.01 7.04
N THR A 1007 -23.74 11.80 7.21
CA THR A 1007 -25.16 11.49 6.99
C THR A 1007 -26.01 11.91 8.18
N ALA A 1008 -25.40 12.19 9.34
CA ALA A 1008 -26.05 12.63 10.57
C ALA A 1008 -25.99 14.15 10.74
N ILE A 1009 -27.13 14.78 11.01
CA ILE A 1009 -27.25 16.18 11.38
C ILE A 1009 -27.78 16.21 12.80
N GLN A 1010 -26.96 16.68 13.74
CA GLN A 1010 -27.43 16.96 15.08
C GLN A 1010 -27.68 18.46 15.22
N MET A 1011 -28.73 18.83 15.95
CA MET A 1011 -29.02 20.23 16.25
C MET A 1011 -29.61 20.40 17.64
N VAL A 1012 -29.28 21.50 18.28
CA VAL A 1012 -29.95 21.99 19.49
C VAL A 1012 -31.04 22.95 19.06
N VAL A 1013 -32.25 22.75 19.58
CA VAL A 1013 -33.40 23.64 19.41
C VAL A 1013 -33.78 24.18 20.78
N VAL A 1014 -33.87 25.50 20.91
CA VAL A 1014 -34.37 26.17 22.11
C VAL A 1014 -35.63 26.94 21.76
N ALA A 1015 -36.72 26.66 22.46
CA ALA A 1015 -37.98 27.37 22.31
C ALA A 1015 -38.47 27.90 23.65
N GLN A 1016 -38.96 29.13 23.65
CA GLN A 1016 -39.47 29.80 24.84
C GLN A 1016 -40.82 30.44 24.56
N THR A 1017 -41.74 30.38 25.52
CA THR A 1017 -43.00 31.12 25.48
C THR A 1017 -42.85 32.43 26.22
N ILE A 1018 -43.22 33.50 25.54
CA ILE A 1018 -43.04 34.86 26.03
C ILE A 1018 -44.40 35.45 26.33
N ARG A 1019 -44.52 36.04 27.51
CA ARG A 1019 -45.58 36.97 27.80
C ARG A 1019 -45.00 38.37 27.65
N ASP A 1020 -45.22 38.91 26.48
CA ASP A 1020 -44.86 40.27 26.10
C ASP A 1020 -45.73 41.29 26.88
N LEU A 1021 -45.06 42.26 27.50
CA LEU A 1021 -45.66 43.24 28.41
C LEU A 1021 -45.54 44.65 27.81
N MET A 1022 -46.61 45.44 27.92
CA MET A 1022 -46.61 46.83 27.45
C MET A 1022 -46.70 47.81 28.63
N GLY A 1023 -45.98 48.93 28.51
CA GLY A 1023 -46.01 50.02 29.48
C GLY A 1023 -44.90 49.96 30.53
N PRO A 1024 -45.05 50.65 31.68
CA PRO A 1024 -44.00 50.68 32.71
C PRO A 1024 -43.92 49.35 33.46
N VAL A 1025 -42.80 48.64 33.30
CA VAL A 1025 -42.52 47.37 33.98
C VAL A 1025 -41.36 47.55 34.95
N VAL A 1026 -41.54 47.04 36.17
CA VAL A 1026 -40.51 47.04 37.23
C VAL A 1026 -40.00 45.62 37.44
N ARG A 1027 -38.69 45.44 37.36
CA ARG A 1027 -37.97 44.20 37.66
C ARG A 1027 -36.91 44.47 38.72
N PHE A 1028 -36.33 43.41 39.27
CA PHE A 1028 -35.19 43.53 40.16
C PHE A 1028 -33.96 43.04 39.41
N ASP A 1029 -32.87 43.80 39.51
CA ASP A 1029 -31.56 43.39 38.99
C ASP A 1029 -30.91 42.34 39.90
N TYR A 1030 -29.69 41.90 39.54
CA TYR A 1030 -28.97 40.87 40.28
C TYR A 1030 -28.71 41.24 41.76
N GLU A 1031 -28.51 42.53 42.04
CA GLU A 1031 -28.30 43.04 43.41
C GLU A 1031 -29.62 43.23 44.19
N GLY A 1032 -30.76 42.86 43.59
CA GLY A 1032 -32.08 42.99 44.19
C GLY A 1032 -32.62 44.42 44.17
N LYS A 1033 -32.04 45.30 43.35
CA LYS A 1033 -32.46 46.69 43.20
C LYS A 1033 -33.49 46.80 42.07
N SER A 1034 -34.53 47.59 42.31
CA SER A 1034 -35.60 47.77 41.32
C SER A 1034 -35.10 48.57 40.11
N LYS A 1035 -35.24 47.99 38.92
CA LYS A 1035 -35.06 48.61 37.61
C LYS A 1035 -36.43 48.79 36.96
N THR A 1036 -36.68 49.97 36.40
CA THR A 1036 -37.94 50.30 35.75
C THR A 1036 -37.70 50.69 34.31
N ARG A 1037 -38.33 49.98 33.37
CA ARG A 1037 -38.42 50.38 31.97
C ARG A 1037 -39.80 50.96 31.73
N ASN A 1038 -39.84 52.23 31.29
CA ASN A 1038 -41.08 53.00 31.18
C ASN A 1038 -41.81 52.80 29.84
N ASN A 1039 -41.16 52.17 28.87
CA ASN A 1039 -41.58 52.08 27.48
C ASN A 1039 -41.43 50.65 26.93
N CYS A 1040 -41.94 49.65 27.64
CA CYS A 1040 -42.09 48.32 27.04
C CYS A 1040 -43.17 48.35 25.96
N GLU A 1041 -42.90 47.73 24.82
CA GLU A 1041 -43.72 47.79 23.60
C GLU A 1041 -44.03 46.39 23.07
N TYR A 1042 -45.29 46.15 22.72
CA TYR A 1042 -45.65 44.90 22.08
C TYR A 1042 -44.89 44.70 20.77
N GLY A 1043 -44.38 43.48 20.56
CA GLY A 1043 -43.62 43.10 19.39
C GLY A 1043 -42.10 43.31 19.52
N VAL A 1044 -41.62 43.84 20.64
CA VAL A 1044 -40.19 44.02 20.94
C VAL A 1044 -39.83 43.21 22.18
N PHE A 1045 -38.80 42.36 22.10
CA PHE A 1045 -38.33 41.63 23.29
C PHE A 1045 -37.56 42.59 24.21
N ASP A 1046 -38.21 43.03 25.27
CA ASP A 1046 -37.72 44.08 26.15
C ASP A 1046 -36.71 43.52 27.17
N VAL A 1047 -35.42 43.72 26.88
CA VAL A 1047 -34.28 43.33 27.74
C VAL A 1047 -33.31 44.48 27.94
N GLU A 1048 -32.63 44.52 29.10
CA GLU A 1048 -31.54 45.46 29.42
C GLU A 1048 -30.36 44.69 30.00
N GLU A 1049 -29.14 45.08 29.64
CA GLU A 1049 -27.91 44.50 30.16
C GLU A 1049 -27.56 45.14 31.51
N ASP A 1050 -27.33 44.31 32.53
CA ASP A 1050 -26.88 44.76 33.85
C ASP A 1050 -25.35 44.89 33.87
N SER A 1051 -24.89 46.13 33.73
CA SER A 1051 -23.47 46.49 33.72
C SER A 1051 -22.73 46.21 35.04
N ALA A 1052 -23.42 45.76 36.10
CA ALA A 1052 -22.83 45.32 37.36
C ALA A 1052 -22.37 43.84 37.35
N VAL A 1053 -22.78 43.05 36.35
CA VAL A 1053 -22.46 41.63 36.23
C VAL A 1053 -21.30 41.42 35.25
N SER A 1054 -20.30 40.62 35.64
CA SER A 1054 -19.15 40.29 34.78
C SER A 1054 -19.61 39.55 33.52
N ASP A 1055 -18.84 39.68 32.43
CA ASP A 1055 -19.02 38.88 31.22
C ASP A 1055 -18.89 37.37 31.48
N ASP A 1056 -18.28 36.99 32.61
CA ASP A 1056 -18.10 35.60 33.05
C ASP A 1056 -19.36 34.94 33.66
N ASP A 1057 -20.44 35.70 33.92
CA ASP A 1057 -21.72 35.18 34.47
C ASP A 1057 -22.92 35.61 33.58
N PRO A 1058 -23.00 35.09 32.33
CA PRO A 1058 -23.94 35.56 31.31
C PRO A 1058 -25.41 35.33 31.67
N ASP A 1059 -25.72 34.34 32.51
CA ASP A 1059 -27.09 34.01 32.94
C ASP A 1059 -27.73 35.11 33.78
N ARG A 1060 -26.91 35.98 34.39
CA ARG A 1060 -27.36 37.05 35.29
C ARG A 1060 -27.16 38.44 34.71
N LYS A 1061 -26.58 38.51 33.51
CA LYS A 1061 -26.20 39.74 32.84
C LYS A 1061 -27.39 40.50 32.26
N PHE A 1062 -28.56 39.88 32.16
CA PHE A 1062 -29.73 40.49 31.53
C PHE A 1062 -30.91 40.62 32.48
N VAL A 1063 -31.52 41.80 32.51
CA VAL A 1063 -32.81 42.08 33.13
C VAL A 1063 -33.90 41.97 32.05
N TYR A 1064 -34.71 40.92 32.13
CA TYR A 1064 -35.83 40.68 31.23
C TYR A 1064 -37.08 41.40 31.73
N TYR A 1065 -37.60 42.35 30.95
CA TYR A 1065 -38.86 43.03 31.27
C TYR A 1065 -40.05 42.21 30.82
N ASP A 1066 -39.93 41.49 29.70
CA ASP A 1066 -40.89 40.45 29.31
C ASP A 1066 -40.76 39.18 30.16
N ASP A 1067 -41.88 38.53 30.41
CA ASP A 1067 -41.91 37.28 31.19
C ASP A 1067 -41.64 36.08 30.26
N ILE A 1068 -40.54 35.36 30.49
CA ILE A 1068 -40.35 34.02 29.93
C ILE A 1068 -41.18 33.05 30.78
N THR A 1069 -42.28 32.56 30.21
CA THR A 1069 -43.28 31.75 30.94
C THR A 1069 -43.06 30.25 30.83
N GLY A 1070 -42.24 29.81 29.87
CA GLY A 1070 -41.86 28.42 29.68
C GLY A 1070 -40.68 28.32 28.74
N GLU A 1071 -39.84 27.30 28.94
CA GLU A 1071 -38.66 26.99 28.13
C GLU A 1071 -38.64 25.50 27.81
N VAL A 1072 -38.21 25.18 26.60
CA VAL A 1072 -37.89 23.83 26.15
C VAL A 1072 -36.58 23.88 25.40
N LYS A 1073 -35.63 23.04 25.82
CA LYS A 1073 -34.40 22.72 25.08
C LYS A 1073 -34.54 21.32 24.53
N ALA A 1074 -34.19 21.12 23.28
CA ALA A 1074 -34.22 19.81 22.65
C ALA A 1074 -32.96 19.60 21.81
N ILE A 1075 -32.41 18.39 21.84
CA ILE A 1075 -31.38 17.92 20.91
C ILE A 1075 -32.08 17.02 19.90
N VAL A 1076 -31.80 17.24 18.63
CA VAL A 1076 -32.47 16.57 17.52
C VAL A 1076 -31.45 15.97 16.60
N ASP A 1077 -31.59 14.67 16.36
CA ASP A 1077 -30.76 13.92 15.44
C ASP A 1077 -31.55 13.58 14.18
N LEU A 1078 -31.04 14.01 13.03
CA LEU A 1078 -31.54 13.66 11.71
C LEU A 1078 -30.50 12.80 11.01
N TYR A 1079 -30.93 11.75 10.32
CA TYR A 1079 -30.05 10.90 9.54
C TYR A 1079 -30.52 10.84 8.09
N ARG A 1080 -29.60 11.05 7.15
CA ARG A 1080 -29.80 10.90 5.71
C ARG A 1080 -29.32 9.52 5.29
N ASN A 1081 -30.22 8.70 4.75
CA ASN A 1081 -29.82 7.48 4.08
C ASN A 1081 -29.00 7.84 2.82
N PRO A 1082 -27.76 7.34 2.68
CA PRO A 1082 -26.90 7.72 1.56
C PRO A 1082 -27.37 7.17 0.21
N ILE A 1083 -28.05 6.03 0.18
CA ILE A 1083 -28.52 5.40 -1.07
C ILE A 1083 -29.91 5.90 -1.47
N THR A 1084 -30.86 5.93 -0.53
CA THR A 1084 -32.25 6.34 -0.80
C THR A 1084 -32.46 7.84 -0.70
N GLN A 1085 -31.48 8.58 -0.15
CA GLN A 1085 -31.54 10.03 0.05
C GLN A 1085 -32.66 10.47 1.01
N GLN A 1086 -33.29 9.54 1.72
CA GLN A 1086 -34.35 9.84 2.68
C GLN A 1086 -33.75 10.37 3.98
N ILE A 1087 -34.37 11.40 4.56
CA ILE A 1087 -33.99 11.92 5.88
C ILE A 1087 -35.01 11.46 6.91
N ILE A 1088 -34.52 10.87 7.99
CA ILE A 1088 -35.31 10.34 9.10
C ILE A 1088 -34.92 11.12 10.37
N SER A 1089 -35.91 11.63 11.10
CA SER A 1089 -35.67 12.14 12.46
C SER A 1089 -35.55 10.95 13.39
N ARG A 1090 -34.35 10.73 13.93
CA ARG A 1090 -34.01 9.54 14.72
C ARG A 1090 -34.26 9.75 16.20
N GLN A 1091 -33.98 10.96 16.71
CA GLN A 1091 -34.14 11.25 18.13
C GLN A 1091 -34.51 12.72 18.36
N ILE A 1092 -35.40 12.94 19.32
CA ILE A 1092 -35.68 14.25 19.92
C ILE A 1092 -35.55 14.08 21.43
N GLU A 1093 -34.43 14.53 21.97
CA GLU A 1093 -34.15 14.48 23.40
C GLU A 1093 -34.45 15.85 24.03
N TYR A 1094 -35.36 15.89 25.00
CA TYR A 1094 -35.66 17.12 25.73
C TYR A 1094 -34.68 17.27 26.89
N VAL A 1095 -33.90 18.35 26.89
CA VAL A 1095 -32.96 18.67 27.96
C VAL A 1095 -33.69 19.49 29.02
N GLU A 1096 -33.60 19.07 30.28
CA GLU A 1096 -34.22 19.77 31.42
C GLU A 1096 -33.45 21.02 31.86
#